data_AF-A0A973ERB2-F1
#
_entry.id   AF-A0A973ERB2-F1
#
_cell.length_a   1.000
_cell.length_b   1.000
_cell.length_c   1.000
_cell.angle_alpha   90.00
_cell.angle_beta   90.00
_cell.angle_gamma   90.00
#
_symmetry.space_group_name_H-M   'P 1'
#
loop_
_entity.id
_entity.type
_entity.pdbx_description
1 polymer ?
#
loop_
_entity_poly.entity_id
_entity_poly.type
_entity_poly.pdbx_seq_one_letter_code
_entity_poly.pdbx_strand_id
1 'polypeptide(L)'
;MSFLGRLKTIALDLLSPDTLVRRRYAVFRELLKQDHRGHELMAKIERLYHDSGTADFSAVRFVYRDLLQAISSMVESLSILAPHRGAGLPDALQRIDLEALPHLAAANPDTSPPFVFALDELTENLEHLAGDKASNLAVLSKRLGLPVPTGLVITARAYHYFIEYNGLRPEIESRLAVLDIDSHSSLDETSSVLMNLLMQATFPRDLELAVMEYRDRLFEGERCAVRSSGIGEDGKISFAGQYRTVLNTATEGVMDACKEVYASRYSPTALSYRIRNGLLDEETPMAVLVMRMVDAEASGILYSKDPFGLQPDRMKIYSTWGVGEPLVEGAAAPDVTEISTDGSLRLLAMERAVRDRKSILSREKGTQSVPLEDGEKKGMSLDEEGARRLAGWAERLESFFGTPVDMEWCRDRRGELFILQCRPLRLDTFSINLELARAPRVPNRMLISKGEKASSGVAAGQVALVYSASDLGNVPEGAVLVAPGTSPAFARVIGRLRAVVTDVGSPAGHFASVAREWGVPALVNTGVATRVLNPGETVTVDADGGRVFAGVAEELLNSASRKSPPADSPFRKRLRRILDTVSPLNLVDPQSASFDPGCCRSLHDVLRYVHEKAVEEMFSLGGRGRRRFRGARKLASDIPVTFYVLDLADGLARESHRKKQIAVNDVKSFPFIALWEGLTCPGATWSQHVTHFDWDVFDRAATGGGIISFDSQSLASYALVSEDYLNIGIRFGYHFTVVDALCGFEERDNYISFRFEGGGADFEKRCLRVLFLAQVLQNHHFEVVSKQDWLTARAEKFSREEARDRLEIIGRLLAFTPFLDMTLDDLAEVGRLVAVFSQGQKGAGGIGEIDGAVPDRAGNSFRWAEPSTLPYRPTWITGDLCVGHAPMSFEELDSIRKQGIDAVMNLCAEYGDLHRIERDFGLDVYYFPIEDDGVPDLAEMEKALEWLDEAIYLGKKVLIHCRLGIGRTGTVVRSYLIRRGFGLDLAEERLKRIRSIPTSLSQWRLLRRYGSQAGRITIREPSLEGRRPVDLTPYFSEYEALVAQVDSVFEQAAAAHGGIPACGRDTDACCSRFFALQFIEAVYLRHQFNRALSREDRLAAVQRALEAGRIVEKTGESLPSPGETGGRSPGCRSVPAAEHAPIYRCPLNVEGKCILYAYRPLVCRVYGIIRPGEAGGSAGAHISFFHSPESFQMDQVNEELHGMSRRLFFALNGRFLEGKSLLFPIPRLISGKFAQDYFAVLSDMEKTERKE
;
A
#
# COMPACT_ATOMS: atom_id res chain seq x y z
N MET A 1 -51.02 5.31 -1.40
CA MET A 1 -51.67 6.64 -1.30
C MET A 1 -52.93 6.68 -2.16
N SER A 2 -54.06 7.09 -1.57
CA SER A 2 -55.41 7.00 -2.17
C SER A 2 -55.66 8.02 -3.27
N PHE A 3 -56.61 7.71 -4.17
CA PHE A 3 -57.09 8.50 -5.30
C PHE A 3 -57.38 9.98 -4.97
N LEU A 4 -57.78 10.26 -3.73
CA LEU A 4 -58.01 11.61 -3.18
C LEU A 4 -56.73 12.46 -3.09
N GLY A 5 -55.56 11.86 -2.84
CA GLY A 5 -54.27 12.58 -2.83
C GLY A 5 -53.84 13.04 -4.23
N ARG A 6 -54.16 12.27 -5.28
CA ARG A 6 -53.89 12.65 -6.68
C ARG A 6 -54.80 13.80 -7.12
N LEU A 7 -56.09 13.76 -6.75
CA LEU A 7 -57.03 14.85 -7.04
C LEU A 7 -56.65 16.16 -6.33
N LYS A 8 -56.14 16.10 -5.10
CA LYS A 8 -55.66 17.28 -4.36
C LYS A 8 -54.40 17.89 -4.98
N THR A 9 -53.51 17.06 -5.52
CA THR A 9 -52.30 17.49 -6.24
C THR A 9 -52.65 18.12 -7.59
N ILE A 10 -53.56 17.50 -8.36
CA ILE A 10 -54.07 18.04 -9.63
C ILE A 10 -54.85 19.36 -9.42
N ALA A 11 -55.61 19.48 -8.32
CA ALA A 11 -56.30 20.72 -7.98
C ALA A 11 -55.33 21.86 -7.58
N LEU A 12 -54.22 21.55 -6.92
CA LEU A 12 -53.15 22.51 -6.61
C LEU A 12 -52.32 22.90 -7.85
N ASP A 13 -52.09 21.97 -8.77
CA ASP A 13 -51.43 22.21 -10.08
C ASP A 13 -52.21 23.21 -10.95
N LEU A 14 -53.54 23.29 -10.78
CA LEU A 14 -54.43 24.16 -11.56
C LEU A 14 -54.70 25.54 -10.92
N LEU A 15 -54.57 25.67 -9.59
CA LEU A 15 -55.05 26.85 -8.85
C LEU A 15 -53.94 27.78 -8.33
N SER A 16 -52.69 27.32 -8.19
CA SER A 16 -51.56 28.19 -7.79
C SER A 16 -50.19 27.56 -8.11
N PRO A 17 -49.64 27.77 -9.33
CA PRO A 17 -48.35 27.22 -9.73
C PRO A 17 -47.19 27.55 -8.78
N ASP A 18 -47.18 28.76 -8.20
CA ASP A 18 -46.11 29.26 -7.33
C ASP A 18 -45.97 28.48 -6.01
N THR A 19 -47.07 27.98 -5.46
CA THR A 19 -47.09 27.26 -4.17
C THR A 19 -46.54 25.84 -4.28
N LEU A 20 -46.73 25.20 -5.44
CA LEU A 20 -46.21 23.87 -5.75
C LEU A 20 -44.69 23.91 -5.94
N VAL A 21 -44.19 24.92 -6.65
CA VAL A 21 -42.76 25.14 -6.89
C VAL A 21 -42.02 25.36 -5.57
N ARG A 22 -42.57 26.19 -4.68
CA ARG A 22 -42.00 26.43 -3.33
C ARG A 22 -41.91 25.16 -2.48
N ARG A 23 -42.94 24.31 -2.50
CA ARG A 23 -42.94 23.04 -1.75
C ARG A 23 -41.93 22.04 -2.30
N ARG A 24 -41.79 21.93 -3.62
CA ARG A 24 -40.79 21.06 -4.25
C ARG A 24 -39.37 21.57 -3.98
N TYR A 25 -39.15 22.88 -4.01
CA TYR A 25 -37.86 23.47 -3.67
C TYR A 25 -37.44 23.19 -2.21
N ALA A 26 -38.37 23.26 -1.25
CA ALA A 26 -38.07 22.90 0.14
C ALA A 26 -37.61 21.45 0.30
N VAL A 27 -38.24 20.51 -0.42
CA VAL A 27 -37.84 19.09 -0.45
C VAL A 27 -36.50 18.90 -1.15
N PHE A 28 -36.25 19.63 -2.23
CA PHE A 28 -34.97 19.60 -2.94
C PHE A 28 -33.81 20.12 -2.08
N ARG A 29 -34.04 21.20 -1.30
CA ARG A 29 -33.05 21.69 -0.34
C ARG A 29 -32.71 20.65 0.74
N GLU A 30 -33.70 19.95 1.27
CA GLU A 30 -33.46 18.88 2.25
C GLU A 30 -32.66 17.73 1.63
N LEU A 31 -32.96 17.35 0.38
CA LEU A 31 -32.19 16.34 -0.35
C LEU A 31 -30.70 16.72 -0.47
N LEU A 32 -30.40 17.97 -0.84
CA LEU A 32 -29.02 18.45 -0.95
C LEU A 32 -28.26 18.43 0.40
N LYS A 33 -28.96 18.68 1.52
CA LYS A 33 -28.36 18.55 2.86
C LYS A 33 -27.97 17.11 3.17
N GLN A 34 -28.83 16.15 2.84
CA GLN A 34 -28.56 14.73 3.07
C GLN A 34 -27.48 14.18 2.11
N ASP A 35 -27.41 14.70 0.88
CA ASP A 35 -26.36 14.38 -0.10
C ASP A 35 -24.96 14.72 0.43
N HIS A 36 -24.78 15.93 0.94
CA HIS A 36 -23.53 16.37 1.57
C HIS A 36 -23.19 15.49 2.79
N ARG A 37 -24.17 15.25 3.67
CA ARG A 37 -23.98 14.37 4.83
C ARG A 37 -23.57 12.95 4.43
N GLY A 38 -24.13 12.41 3.36
CA GLY A 38 -23.78 11.09 2.82
C GLY A 38 -22.31 11.00 2.42
N HIS A 39 -21.80 12.00 1.68
CA HIS A 39 -20.38 12.07 1.31
C HIS A 39 -19.44 12.21 2.52
N GLU A 40 -19.79 13.02 3.52
CA GLU A 40 -18.98 13.16 4.75
C GLU A 40 -18.88 11.82 5.52
N LEU A 41 -19.98 11.06 5.60
CA LEU A 41 -20.04 9.77 6.28
C LEU A 41 -19.25 8.68 5.52
N MET A 42 -19.33 8.64 4.19
CA MET A 42 -18.51 7.74 3.38
C MET A 42 -17.00 7.97 3.60
N ALA A 43 -16.57 9.23 3.56
CA ALA A 43 -15.17 9.59 3.85
C ALA A 43 -14.74 9.23 5.27
N LYS A 44 -15.67 9.21 6.24
CA LYS A 44 -15.40 8.74 7.61
C LYS A 44 -15.18 7.22 7.67
N ILE A 45 -15.95 6.41 6.93
CA ILE A 45 -15.74 4.96 6.84
C ILE A 45 -14.39 4.64 6.18
N GLU A 46 -14.02 5.36 5.13
CA GLU A 46 -12.72 5.18 4.45
C GLU A 46 -11.55 5.51 5.38
N ARG A 47 -11.63 6.57 6.17
CA ARG A 47 -10.62 6.89 7.20
C ARG A 47 -10.46 5.76 8.23
N LEU A 48 -11.57 5.21 8.74
CA LEU A 48 -11.53 4.06 9.67
C LEU A 48 -10.83 2.83 9.07
N TYR A 49 -10.81 2.69 7.74
CA TYR A 49 -10.10 1.62 7.05
C TYR A 49 -8.59 1.86 6.98
N HIS A 50 -8.19 3.11 6.74
CA HIS A 50 -6.78 3.49 6.69
C HIS A 50 -6.13 3.53 8.08
N ASP A 51 -6.84 4.06 9.06
CA ASP A 51 -6.40 4.20 10.46
C ASP A 51 -6.64 2.92 11.30
N SER A 52 -6.73 1.77 10.64
CA SER A 52 -7.12 0.50 11.27
C SER A 52 -6.33 0.18 12.54
N GLY A 53 -7.03 -0.18 13.61
CA GLY A 53 -6.44 -0.58 14.89
C GLY A 53 -6.52 0.49 15.99
N THR A 54 -7.13 1.64 15.71
CA THR A 54 -7.37 2.73 16.69
C THR A 54 -8.84 2.86 17.11
N ALA A 55 -9.77 2.29 16.33
CA ALA A 55 -11.20 2.41 16.56
C ALA A 55 -11.89 1.04 16.70
N ASP A 56 -12.87 0.97 17.59
CA ASP A 56 -13.73 -0.21 17.72
C ASP A 56 -14.66 -0.37 16.50
N PHE A 57 -15.05 -1.61 16.19
CA PHE A 57 -15.95 -1.88 15.07
C PHE A 57 -17.36 -1.31 15.28
N SER A 58 -17.78 -1.05 16.53
CA SER A 58 -19.00 -0.29 16.82
C SER A 58 -18.98 1.10 16.14
N ALA A 59 -17.81 1.73 15.97
CA ALA A 59 -17.71 2.99 15.24
C ALA A 59 -18.10 2.83 13.76
N VAL A 60 -17.64 1.74 13.13
CA VAL A 60 -18.03 1.39 11.75
C VAL A 60 -19.53 1.15 11.65
N ARG A 61 -20.11 0.37 12.58
CA ARG A 61 -21.56 0.09 12.63
C ARG A 61 -22.38 1.38 12.70
N PHE A 62 -21.99 2.32 13.56
CA PHE A 62 -22.68 3.61 13.72
C PHE A 62 -22.59 4.47 12.46
N VAL A 63 -21.39 4.64 11.89
CA VAL A 63 -21.22 5.46 10.69
C VAL A 63 -21.96 4.86 9.49
N TYR A 64 -21.94 3.54 9.33
CA TYR A 64 -22.71 2.87 8.29
C TYR A 64 -24.22 3.07 8.46
N ARG A 65 -24.74 2.92 9.68
CA ARG A 65 -26.17 3.16 9.97
C ARG A 65 -26.58 4.60 9.65
N ASP A 66 -25.77 5.57 10.05
CA ASP A 66 -26.03 6.98 9.76
C ASP A 66 -25.98 7.28 8.26
N LEU A 67 -25.08 6.62 7.52
CA LEU A 67 -24.99 6.75 6.07
C LEU A 67 -26.24 6.18 5.40
N LEU A 68 -26.66 4.98 5.80
CA LEU A 68 -27.88 4.35 5.30
C LEU A 68 -29.11 5.22 5.58
N GLN A 69 -29.18 5.86 6.75
CA GLN A 69 -30.26 6.78 7.10
C GLN A 69 -30.26 8.04 6.22
N ALA A 70 -29.10 8.67 6.00
CA ALA A 70 -28.99 9.84 5.13
C ALA A 70 -29.44 9.53 3.70
N ILE A 71 -28.99 8.40 3.14
CA ILE A 71 -29.37 7.96 1.79
C ILE A 71 -30.86 7.59 1.72
N SER A 72 -31.40 6.94 2.76
CA SER A 72 -32.83 6.64 2.85
C SER A 72 -33.67 7.92 2.79
N SER A 73 -33.27 8.96 3.54
CA SER A 73 -33.93 10.27 3.50
C SER A 73 -33.82 10.97 2.13
N MET A 74 -32.73 10.77 1.40
CA MET A 74 -32.62 11.23 0.00
C MET A 74 -33.59 10.49 -0.92
N VAL A 75 -33.69 9.16 -0.81
CA VAL A 75 -34.60 8.33 -1.60
C VAL A 75 -36.07 8.73 -1.34
N GLU A 76 -36.43 9.00 -0.09
CA GLU A 76 -37.75 9.55 0.28
C GLU A 76 -38.00 10.91 -0.36
N SER A 77 -37.02 11.82 -0.31
CA SER A 77 -37.11 13.15 -0.90
C SER A 77 -37.30 13.08 -2.42
N LEU A 78 -36.55 12.22 -3.12
CA LEU A 78 -36.75 12.00 -4.56
C LEU A 78 -38.11 11.38 -4.87
N SER A 79 -38.60 10.48 -4.01
CA SER A 79 -39.93 9.87 -4.19
C SER A 79 -41.06 10.92 -4.08
N ILE A 80 -40.82 12.02 -3.36
CA ILE A 80 -41.72 13.18 -3.31
C ILE A 80 -41.54 14.08 -4.56
N LEU A 81 -40.31 14.33 -4.99
CA LEU A 81 -40.00 15.21 -6.14
C LEU A 81 -40.41 14.59 -7.49
N ALA A 82 -40.02 13.33 -7.71
CA ALA A 82 -40.20 12.58 -8.94
C ALA A 82 -40.65 11.12 -8.63
N PRO A 83 -41.94 10.88 -8.31
CA PRO A 83 -42.42 9.57 -7.83
C PRO A 83 -42.16 8.40 -8.78
N HIS A 84 -42.09 8.66 -10.09
CA HIS A 84 -41.83 7.66 -11.12
C HIS A 84 -40.34 7.29 -11.25
N ARG A 85 -39.43 8.19 -10.84
CA ARG A 85 -37.97 7.98 -10.88
C ARG A 85 -37.42 7.39 -9.59
N GLY A 86 -38.17 7.50 -8.49
CA GLY A 86 -37.87 6.88 -7.21
C GLY A 86 -38.30 5.41 -7.10
N ALA A 87 -39.06 4.88 -8.06
CA ALA A 87 -39.49 3.49 -8.07
C ALA A 87 -38.28 2.54 -8.20
N GLY A 88 -38.17 1.54 -7.32
CA GLY A 88 -37.09 0.54 -7.30
C GLY A 88 -35.84 0.94 -6.49
N LEU A 89 -35.69 2.20 -6.07
CA LEU A 89 -34.58 2.60 -5.19
C LEU A 89 -34.64 1.97 -3.79
N PRO A 90 -35.81 1.82 -3.13
CA PRO A 90 -35.88 1.12 -1.85
C PRO A 90 -35.39 -0.34 -1.95
N ASP A 91 -35.75 -1.04 -3.03
CA ASP A 91 -35.32 -2.43 -3.27
C ASP A 91 -33.81 -2.52 -3.52
N ALA A 92 -33.26 -1.57 -4.28
CA ALA A 92 -31.81 -1.48 -4.51
C ALA A 92 -31.05 -1.22 -3.20
N LEU A 93 -31.54 -0.29 -2.38
CA LEU A 93 -30.96 0.04 -1.08
C LEU A 93 -31.01 -1.15 -0.12
N GLN A 94 -32.16 -1.84 -0.05
CA GLN A 94 -32.33 -3.04 0.78
C GLN A 94 -31.40 -4.17 0.34
N ARG A 95 -31.22 -4.38 -0.98
CA ARG A 95 -30.30 -5.39 -1.51
C ARG A 95 -28.85 -5.12 -1.11
N ILE A 96 -28.40 -3.87 -1.24
CA ILE A 96 -27.04 -3.45 -0.84
C ILE A 96 -26.85 -3.64 0.67
N ASP A 97 -27.87 -3.29 1.47
CA ASP A 97 -27.81 -3.45 2.92
C ASP A 97 -27.73 -4.91 3.37
N LEU A 98 -28.53 -5.80 2.74
CA LEU A 98 -28.47 -7.25 2.99
C LEU A 98 -27.10 -7.86 2.64
N GLU A 99 -26.36 -7.29 1.69
CA GLU A 99 -25.01 -7.72 1.33
C GLU A 99 -23.98 -7.27 2.39
N ALA A 100 -24.16 -6.10 2.99
CA ALA A 100 -23.28 -5.58 4.05
C ALA A 100 -23.56 -6.22 5.43
N LEU A 101 -24.80 -6.63 5.69
CA LEU A 101 -25.29 -7.05 7.01
C LEU A 101 -24.48 -8.19 7.67
N PRO A 102 -24.05 -9.25 6.97
CA PRO A 102 -23.22 -10.31 7.59
C PRO A 102 -21.86 -9.83 8.08
N HIS A 103 -21.38 -8.70 7.56
CA HIS A 103 -20.10 -8.11 7.93
C HIS A 103 -20.25 -7.04 9.02
N LEU A 104 -21.46 -6.48 9.17
CA LEU A 104 -21.82 -5.51 10.19
C LEU A 104 -22.34 -6.17 11.48
N ALA A 105 -23.14 -7.23 11.35
CA ALA A 105 -23.83 -7.87 12.47
C ALA A 105 -22.86 -8.66 13.35
N ALA A 106 -23.06 -8.53 14.67
CA ALA A 106 -22.56 -9.50 15.61
C ALA A 106 -23.35 -10.81 15.48
N ALA A 107 -22.73 -11.95 15.76
CA ALA A 107 -23.48 -13.19 15.95
C ALA A 107 -24.46 -12.99 17.13
N ASN A 108 -25.72 -13.40 16.97
CA ASN A 108 -26.65 -13.46 18.09
C ASN A 108 -26.14 -14.53 19.05
N PRO A 109 -25.71 -14.16 20.27
CA PRO A 109 -25.12 -15.13 21.16
C PRO A 109 -26.18 -16.06 21.74
N ASP A 110 -25.81 -17.31 21.92
CA ASP A 110 -26.66 -18.30 22.58
C ASP A 110 -26.71 -18.01 24.10
N THR A 111 -27.91 -17.71 24.60
CA THR A 111 -28.18 -17.42 26.01
C THR A 111 -28.84 -18.60 26.73
N SER A 112 -28.87 -19.80 26.13
CA SER A 112 -29.48 -20.99 26.72
C SER A 112 -28.52 -21.74 27.67
N PRO A 113 -29.03 -22.55 28.61
CA PRO A 113 -28.21 -23.43 29.44
C PRO A 113 -27.35 -24.41 28.60
N PRO A 114 -26.24 -24.97 29.16
CA PRO A 114 -25.82 -24.88 30.55
C PRO A 114 -25.04 -23.60 30.87
N PHE A 115 -25.35 -23.02 32.03
CA PHE A 115 -24.68 -21.83 32.55
C PHE A 115 -23.44 -22.13 33.40
N VAL A 116 -23.46 -23.27 34.08
CA VAL A 116 -22.41 -23.71 34.99
C VAL A 116 -22.22 -25.21 34.84
N PHE A 117 -20.98 -25.68 34.93
CA PHE A 117 -20.64 -27.09 35.06
C PHE A 117 -19.35 -27.25 35.87
N ALA A 118 -19.12 -28.43 36.45
CA ALA A 118 -17.88 -28.71 37.16
C ALA A 118 -16.73 -28.96 36.18
N LEU A 119 -15.49 -28.60 36.56
CA LEU A 119 -14.33 -28.72 35.66
C LEU A 119 -14.11 -30.18 35.18
N ASP A 120 -14.45 -31.15 36.02
CA ASP A 120 -14.44 -32.59 35.73
C ASP A 120 -15.71 -33.11 35.03
N GLU A 121 -16.64 -32.25 34.65
CA GLU A 121 -17.79 -32.57 33.79
C GLU A 121 -17.56 -32.13 32.33
N LEU A 122 -16.46 -31.44 32.02
CA LEU A 122 -16.17 -30.96 30.66
C LEU A 122 -16.19 -32.10 29.64
N THR A 123 -16.97 -31.92 28.57
CA THR A 123 -17.04 -32.80 27.39
C THR A 123 -16.64 -32.00 26.14
N GLU A 124 -16.41 -32.66 25.01
CA GLU A 124 -16.09 -31.98 23.73
C GLU A 124 -17.17 -30.95 23.35
N ASN A 125 -18.44 -31.20 23.72
CA ASN A 125 -19.54 -30.28 23.48
C ASN A 125 -19.55 -29.04 24.40
N LEU A 126 -18.82 -29.05 25.51
CA LEU A 126 -18.76 -27.93 26.48
C LEU A 126 -17.44 -27.15 26.40
N GLU A 127 -16.43 -27.69 25.71
CA GLU A 127 -15.08 -27.11 25.60
C GLU A 127 -15.10 -25.68 25.04
N HIS A 128 -15.90 -25.43 24.00
CA HIS A 128 -16.04 -24.10 23.40
C HIS A 128 -16.77 -23.09 24.30
N LEU A 129 -17.39 -23.52 25.40
CA LEU A 129 -18.13 -22.66 26.35
C LEU A 129 -17.30 -22.28 27.59
N ALA A 130 -16.22 -23.01 27.85
CA ALA A 130 -15.41 -22.85 29.05
C ALA A 130 -14.33 -21.78 28.94
N GLY A 131 -14.01 -21.37 27.70
CA GLY A 131 -12.82 -20.61 27.38
C GLY A 131 -11.53 -21.40 27.58
N ASP A 132 -10.43 -20.83 27.11
CA ASP A 132 -9.23 -21.61 26.83
C ASP A 132 -8.56 -22.17 28.10
N LYS A 133 -8.50 -21.38 29.19
CA LYS A 133 -7.85 -21.78 30.45
C LYS A 133 -8.57 -22.94 31.12
N ALA A 134 -9.89 -22.83 31.27
CA ALA A 134 -10.69 -23.87 31.89
C ALA A 134 -10.68 -25.16 31.05
N SER A 135 -10.80 -25.03 29.72
CA SER A 135 -10.72 -26.18 28.80
C SER A 135 -9.38 -26.91 28.91
N ASN A 136 -8.26 -26.18 28.89
CA ASN A 136 -6.94 -26.78 29.04
C ASN A 136 -6.84 -27.57 30.34
N LEU A 137 -7.18 -26.95 31.48
CA LEU A 137 -7.10 -27.60 32.80
C LEU A 137 -8.00 -28.83 32.94
N ALA A 138 -9.23 -28.75 32.44
CA ALA A 138 -10.15 -29.89 32.42
C ALA A 138 -9.60 -31.07 31.60
N VAL A 139 -9.00 -30.77 30.44
CA VAL A 139 -8.32 -31.76 29.60
C VAL A 139 -7.13 -32.39 30.34
N LEU A 140 -6.32 -31.61 31.05
CA LEU A 140 -5.19 -32.13 31.83
C LEU A 140 -5.64 -33.10 32.92
N SER A 141 -6.68 -32.74 33.66
CA SER A 141 -7.22 -33.56 34.74
C SER A 141 -7.81 -34.87 34.17
N LYS A 142 -8.69 -34.79 33.16
CA LYS A 142 -9.39 -35.97 32.63
C LYS A 142 -8.54 -36.89 31.78
N ARG A 143 -7.79 -36.34 30.82
CA ARG A 143 -7.10 -37.14 29.80
C ARG A 143 -5.70 -37.56 30.25
N LEU A 144 -5.03 -36.73 31.03
CA LEU A 144 -3.67 -36.99 31.51
C LEU A 144 -3.61 -37.38 32.98
N GLY A 145 -4.68 -37.24 33.76
CA GLY A 145 -4.65 -37.57 35.20
C GLY A 145 -3.63 -36.72 35.96
N LEU A 146 -3.38 -35.49 35.50
CA LEU A 146 -2.47 -34.57 36.16
C LEU A 146 -3.21 -33.81 37.28
N PRO A 147 -2.53 -33.48 38.40
CA PRO A 147 -3.17 -32.85 39.55
C PRO A 147 -3.55 -31.40 39.24
N VAL A 148 -4.85 -31.14 39.18
CA VAL A 148 -5.45 -29.82 39.01
C VAL A 148 -6.39 -29.57 40.19
N PRO A 149 -6.43 -28.38 40.80
CA PRO A 149 -7.38 -28.10 41.87
C PRO A 149 -8.83 -28.19 41.38
N THR A 150 -9.73 -28.66 42.26
CA THR A 150 -11.18 -28.70 41.99
C THR A 150 -11.68 -27.34 41.52
N GLY A 151 -12.55 -27.32 40.51
CA GLY A 151 -13.08 -26.09 39.93
C GLY A 151 -14.47 -26.25 39.31
N LEU A 152 -15.12 -25.13 39.06
CA LEU A 152 -16.31 -25.01 38.21
C LEU A 152 -16.10 -23.90 37.18
N VAL A 153 -16.89 -23.96 36.12
CA VAL A 153 -16.86 -23.02 35.01
C VAL A 153 -18.21 -22.33 34.89
N ILE A 154 -18.22 -21.00 34.95
CA ILE A 154 -19.36 -20.17 34.56
C ILE A 154 -19.17 -19.84 33.07
N THR A 155 -20.10 -20.28 32.23
CA THR A 155 -19.88 -20.38 30.78
C THR A 155 -19.95 -19.05 30.04
N ALA A 156 -19.43 -19.01 28.81
CA ALA A 156 -19.63 -17.88 27.90
C ALA A 156 -21.13 -17.59 27.64
N ARG A 157 -22.00 -18.62 27.65
CA ARG A 157 -23.47 -18.44 27.56
C ARG A 157 -24.04 -17.72 28.77
N ALA A 158 -23.53 -18.01 29.97
CA ALA A 158 -23.91 -17.29 31.18
C ALA A 158 -23.55 -15.79 31.09
N TYR A 159 -22.38 -15.45 30.53
CA TYR A 159 -22.02 -14.06 30.26
C TYR A 159 -22.99 -13.40 29.27
N HIS A 160 -23.29 -14.07 28.16
CA HIS A 160 -24.25 -13.53 27.18
C HIS A 160 -25.64 -13.31 27.79
N TYR A 161 -26.13 -14.30 28.53
CA TYR A 161 -27.42 -14.18 29.22
C TYR A 161 -27.41 -13.04 30.25
N PHE A 162 -26.33 -12.86 31.00
CA PHE A 162 -26.15 -11.73 31.91
C PHE A 162 -26.20 -10.38 31.19
N ILE A 163 -25.54 -10.24 30.03
CA ILE A 163 -25.55 -9.01 29.22
C ILE A 163 -26.95 -8.71 28.66
N GLU A 164 -27.62 -9.70 28.08
CA GLU A 164 -28.95 -9.53 27.47
C GLU A 164 -30.03 -9.25 28.51
N TYR A 165 -30.03 -9.99 29.63
CA TYR A 165 -31.01 -9.82 30.71
C TYR A 165 -31.02 -8.39 31.26
N ASN A 166 -29.84 -7.76 31.34
CA ASN A 166 -29.68 -6.39 31.83
C ASN A 166 -29.79 -5.33 30.72
N GLY A 167 -29.95 -5.72 29.45
CA GLY A 167 -30.04 -4.79 28.33
C GLY A 167 -28.79 -3.94 28.12
N LEU A 168 -27.60 -4.47 28.45
CA LEU A 168 -26.36 -3.68 28.48
C LEU A 168 -25.78 -3.42 27.08
N ARG A 169 -26.10 -4.26 26.10
CA ARG A 169 -25.48 -4.25 24.76
C ARG A 169 -25.56 -2.90 24.04
N PRO A 170 -26.72 -2.21 23.95
CA PRO A 170 -26.80 -0.93 23.24
C PRO A 170 -25.93 0.17 23.87
N GLU A 171 -25.85 0.20 25.21
CA GLU A 171 -25.01 1.19 25.91
C GLU A 171 -23.53 0.87 25.71
N ILE A 172 -23.13 -0.41 25.77
CA ILE A 172 -21.76 -0.85 25.49
C ILE A 172 -21.34 -0.42 24.07
N GLU A 173 -22.15 -0.74 23.06
CA GLU A 173 -21.86 -0.39 21.65
C GLU A 173 -21.76 1.12 21.43
N SER A 174 -22.66 1.90 22.05
CA SER A 174 -22.65 3.37 21.96
C SER A 174 -21.35 3.98 22.51
N ARG A 175 -20.89 3.48 23.66
CA ARG A 175 -19.63 3.95 24.28
C ARG A 175 -18.41 3.55 23.45
N LEU A 176 -18.38 2.32 22.93
CA LEU A 176 -17.30 1.84 22.08
C LEU A 176 -17.25 2.57 20.72
N ALA A 177 -18.39 3.01 20.19
CA ALA A 177 -18.45 3.69 18.89
C ALA A 177 -17.75 5.06 18.86
N VAL A 178 -17.61 5.71 20.01
CA VAL A 178 -16.97 7.03 20.16
C VAL A 178 -15.62 6.97 20.89
N LEU A 179 -15.18 5.77 21.26
CA LEU A 179 -13.93 5.55 21.96
C LEU A 179 -12.74 5.85 21.03
N ASP A 180 -11.87 6.74 21.48
CA ASP A 180 -10.52 6.94 20.94
C ASP A 180 -9.51 6.26 21.86
N ILE A 181 -8.93 5.13 21.41
CA ILE A 181 -7.99 4.37 22.24
C ILE A 181 -6.63 5.05 22.40
N ASP A 182 -6.33 6.03 21.55
CA ASP A 182 -5.08 6.77 21.62
C ASP A 182 -5.17 7.97 22.57
N SER A 183 -6.39 8.38 22.92
CA SER A 183 -6.68 9.34 23.98
C SER A 183 -6.80 8.66 25.34
N HIS A 184 -5.90 9.01 26.26
CA HIS A 184 -5.90 8.48 27.63
C HIS A 184 -7.23 8.79 28.35
N SER A 185 -7.74 10.02 28.22
CA SER A 185 -9.00 10.42 28.86
C SER A 185 -10.19 9.69 28.27
N SER A 186 -10.29 9.58 26.94
CA SER A 186 -11.39 8.86 26.28
C SER A 186 -11.42 7.39 26.70
N LEU A 187 -10.25 6.75 26.73
CA LEU A 187 -10.11 5.35 27.12
C LEU A 187 -10.48 5.12 28.59
N ASP A 188 -9.98 5.94 29.51
CA ASP A 188 -10.23 5.75 30.95
C ASP A 188 -11.67 6.12 31.35
N GLU A 189 -12.25 7.16 30.75
CA GLU A 189 -13.66 7.51 30.94
C GLU A 189 -14.58 6.40 30.43
N THR A 190 -14.35 5.93 29.21
CA THR A 190 -15.16 4.85 28.60
C THR A 190 -15.02 3.56 29.41
N SER A 191 -13.79 3.18 29.77
CA SER A 191 -13.52 2.01 30.60
C SER A 191 -14.25 2.09 31.95
N SER A 192 -14.14 3.22 32.64
CA SER A 192 -14.78 3.42 33.95
C SER A 192 -16.30 3.29 33.86
N VAL A 193 -16.92 3.88 32.83
CA VAL A 193 -18.37 3.77 32.59
C VAL A 193 -18.77 2.32 32.34
N LEU A 194 -18.09 1.62 31.43
CA LEU A 194 -18.40 0.24 31.07
C LEU A 194 -18.21 -0.72 32.26
N MET A 195 -17.11 -0.57 32.99
CA MET A 195 -16.85 -1.38 34.20
C MET A 195 -17.94 -1.15 35.26
N ASN A 196 -18.34 0.11 35.50
CA ASN A 196 -19.40 0.42 36.45
C ASN A 196 -20.76 -0.16 36.02
N LEU A 197 -21.10 -0.13 34.73
CA LEU A 197 -22.32 -0.75 34.21
C LEU A 197 -22.38 -2.25 34.55
N LEU A 198 -21.28 -2.97 34.37
CA LEU A 198 -21.22 -4.41 34.68
C LEU A 198 -21.26 -4.69 36.19
N MET A 199 -20.64 -3.84 37.01
CA MET A 199 -20.69 -3.99 38.47
C MET A 199 -22.10 -3.76 39.03
N GLN A 200 -22.86 -2.82 38.45
CA GLN A 200 -24.23 -2.49 38.87
C GLN A 200 -25.30 -3.46 38.32
N ALA A 201 -24.98 -4.24 37.29
CA ALA A 201 -25.90 -5.18 36.68
C ALA A 201 -26.32 -6.33 37.61
N THR A 202 -27.52 -6.86 37.43
CA THR A 202 -28.11 -7.89 38.29
C THR A 202 -27.89 -9.28 37.71
N PHE A 203 -27.53 -10.26 38.54
CA PHE A 203 -27.48 -11.65 38.09
C PHE A 203 -28.90 -12.20 37.87
N PRO A 204 -29.21 -12.79 36.71
CA PRO A 204 -30.44 -13.55 36.52
C PRO A 204 -30.58 -14.62 37.60
N ARG A 205 -31.79 -14.80 38.14
CA ARG A 205 -32.02 -15.65 39.33
C ARG A 205 -31.69 -17.13 39.07
N ASP A 206 -32.00 -17.62 37.89
CA ASP A 206 -31.67 -18.96 37.41
C ASP A 206 -30.16 -19.17 37.25
N LEU A 207 -29.43 -18.18 36.73
CA LEU A 207 -27.96 -18.19 36.69
C LEU A 207 -27.36 -18.17 38.11
N GLU A 208 -27.87 -17.31 38.99
CA GLU A 208 -27.43 -17.21 40.38
C GLU A 208 -27.61 -18.56 41.12
N LEU A 209 -28.78 -19.17 41.00
CA LEU A 209 -29.06 -20.47 41.61
C LEU A 209 -28.12 -21.57 41.09
N ALA A 210 -27.85 -21.60 39.78
CA ALA A 210 -26.92 -22.56 39.20
C ALA A 210 -25.48 -22.38 39.75
N VAL A 211 -25.01 -21.13 39.89
CA VAL A 211 -23.66 -20.89 40.47
C VAL A 211 -23.61 -21.31 41.94
N MET A 212 -24.64 -20.97 42.72
CA MET A 212 -24.72 -21.35 44.15
C MET A 212 -24.72 -22.87 44.34
N GLU A 213 -25.50 -23.60 43.53
CA GLU A 213 -25.59 -25.06 43.60
C GLU A 213 -24.22 -25.73 43.39
N TYR A 214 -23.52 -25.38 42.31
CA TYR A 214 -22.20 -25.97 42.02
C TYR A 214 -21.13 -25.51 43.01
N ARG A 215 -21.19 -24.25 43.45
CA ARG A 215 -20.28 -23.72 44.46
C ARG A 215 -20.39 -24.49 45.77
N ASP A 216 -21.60 -24.63 46.29
CA ASP A 216 -21.84 -25.27 47.59
C ASP A 216 -21.47 -26.76 47.54
N ARG A 217 -21.72 -27.40 46.39
CA ARG A 217 -21.34 -28.80 46.14
C ARG A 217 -19.81 -29.02 46.11
N LEU A 218 -19.03 -28.06 45.61
CA LEU A 218 -17.60 -28.23 45.31
C LEU A 218 -16.63 -27.58 46.30
N PHE A 219 -17.06 -26.54 47.03
CA PHE A 219 -16.17 -25.70 47.82
C PHE A 219 -16.65 -25.47 49.27
N GLU A 220 -17.51 -26.30 49.83
CA GLU A 220 -18.15 -26.08 51.15
C GLU A 220 -17.15 -25.61 52.23
N GLY A 221 -17.19 -24.31 52.58
CA GLY A 221 -16.32 -23.69 53.59
C GLY A 221 -14.89 -23.35 53.16
N GLU A 222 -14.54 -23.57 51.89
CA GLU A 222 -13.23 -23.28 51.32
C GLU A 222 -13.16 -21.91 50.63
N ARG A 223 -11.95 -21.43 50.34
CA ARG A 223 -11.73 -20.20 49.57
C ARG A 223 -11.41 -20.52 48.12
N CYS A 224 -11.80 -19.63 47.22
CA CYS A 224 -11.69 -19.80 45.78
C CYS A 224 -10.83 -18.71 45.12
N ALA A 225 -10.17 -19.06 44.02
CA ALA A 225 -9.67 -18.14 43.02
C ALA A 225 -10.72 -18.02 41.89
N VAL A 226 -11.10 -16.80 41.54
CA VAL A 226 -12.03 -16.50 40.44
C VAL A 226 -11.22 -15.88 39.30
N ARG A 227 -11.05 -16.63 38.22
CA ARG A 227 -10.13 -16.31 37.10
C ARG A 227 -10.91 -16.07 35.82
N SER A 228 -10.45 -15.15 34.99
CA SER A 228 -10.87 -15.05 33.59
C SER A 228 -10.51 -16.32 32.83
N SER A 229 -11.44 -16.78 32.00
CA SER A 229 -11.24 -17.83 31.00
C SER A 229 -11.96 -17.38 29.73
N GLY A 230 -11.48 -16.29 29.13
CA GLY A 230 -12.06 -15.75 27.90
C GLY A 230 -11.91 -16.73 26.73
N ILE A 231 -12.88 -16.74 25.82
CA ILE A 231 -12.72 -17.47 24.55
C ILE A 231 -11.65 -16.74 23.72
N GLY A 232 -10.61 -17.47 23.30
CA GLY A 232 -9.48 -16.91 22.57
C GLY A 232 -8.44 -16.20 23.45
N GLU A 233 -8.55 -16.28 24.78
CA GLU A 233 -7.58 -15.70 25.73
C GLU A 233 -6.17 -16.33 25.61
N ASP A 234 -6.06 -17.62 25.27
CA ASP A 234 -4.80 -18.36 25.10
C ASP A 234 -4.60 -18.86 23.65
N GLY A 235 -5.27 -18.21 22.68
CA GLY A 235 -5.19 -18.51 21.25
C GLY A 235 -4.03 -17.80 20.51
N LYS A 236 -4.25 -17.43 19.24
CA LYS A 236 -3.26 -16.69 18.43
C LYS A 236 -2.96 -15.27 18.92
N ILE A 237 -3.76 -14.74 19.84
CA ILE A 237 -3.62 -13.43 20.46
C ILE A 237 -3.75 -13.72 21.96
N SER A 238 -2.67 -13.65 22.75
CA SER A 238 -2.80 -13.94 24.18
C SER A 238 -3.26 -12.69 24.90
N PHE A 239 -4.38 -12.77 25.63
CA PHE A 239 -4.83 -11.70 26.53
C PHE A 239 -4.05 -11.73 27.86
N ALA A 240 -2.78 -12.13 27.82
CA ALA A 240 -1.97 -12.39 29.00
C ALA A 240 -1.90 -11.16 29.92
N GLY A 241 -2.35 -11.35 31.16
CA GLY A 241 -2.38 -10.31 32.19
C GLY A 241 -3.33 -9.13 31.93
N GLN A 242 -4.21 -9.21 30.93
CA GLN A 242 -5.13 -8.12 30.58
C GLN A 242 -6.42 -8.16 31.41
N TYR A 243 -6.88 -9.36 31.76
CA TYR A 243 -8.11 -9.58 32.52
C TYR A 243 -7.83 -9.81 34.01
N ARG A 244 -8.85 -9.60 34.82
CA ARG A 244 -8.75 -9.68 36.28
C ARG A 244 -8.77 -11.14 36.74
N THR A 245 -7.94 -11.42 37.74
CA THR A 245 -8.06 -12.60 38.60
C THR A 245 -8.28 -12.10 40.03
N VAL A 246 -9.25 -12.70 40.73
CA VAL A 246 -9.57 -12.37 42.13
C VAL A 246 -9.18 -13.56 42.99
N LEU A 247 -8.07 -13.42 43.73
CA LEU A 247 -7.54 -14.47 44.59
C LEU A 247 -8.18 -14.46 45.98
N ASN A 248 -8.20 -15.66 46.61
CA ASN A 248 -8.54 -15.83 48.03
C ASN A 248 -9.94 -15.30 48.41
N THR A 249 -10.92 -15.54 47.54
CA THR A 249 -12.33 -15.12 47.69
C THR A 249 -13.10 -16.13 48.53
N ALA A 250 -13.90 -15.66 49.49
CA ALA A 250 -14.84 -16.53 50.22
C ALA A 250 -15.96 -17.02 49.28
N THR A 251 -16.54 -18.19 49.55
CA THR A 251 -17.63 -18.78 48.75
C THR A 251 -18.81 -17.81 48.54
N GLU A 252 -19.14 -17.00 49.52
CA GLU A 252 -20.24 -16.04 49.46
C GLU A 252 -19.94 -14.90 48.47
N GLY A 253 -18.65 -14.57 48.28
CA GLY A 253 -18.19 -13.48 47.41
C GLY A 253 -17.94 -13.86 45.95
N VAL A 254 -18.21 -15.11 45.54
CA VAL A 254 -17.95 -15.60 44.18
C VAL A 254 -18.72 -14.81 43.12
N MET A 255 -19.96 -14.40 43.40
CA MET A 255 -20.77 -13.63 42.45
C MET A 255 -20.20 -12.23 42.22
N ASP A 256 -19.79 -11.53 43.27
CA ASP A 256 -19.17 -10.20 43.14
C ASP A 256 -17.83 -10.30 42.41
N ALA A 257 -17.02 -11.31 42.73
CA ALA A 257 -15.78 -11.58 42.01
C ALA A 257 -16.02 -11.92 40.53
N CYS A 258 -17.11 -12.62 40.20
CA CYS A 258 -17.52 -12.90 38.83
C CYS A 258 -17.84 -11.60 38.06
N LYS A 259 -18.53 -10.64 38.69
CA LYS A 259 -18.74 -9.30 38.09
C LYS A 259 -17.42 -8.55 37.90
N GLU A 260 -16.50 -8.61 38.86
CA GLU A 260 -15.17 -8.00 38.72
C GLU A 260 -14.44 -8.59 37.49
N VAL A 261 -14.54 -9.90 37.26
CA VAL A 261 -13.96 -10.57 36.08
C VAL A 261 -14.66 -10.12 34.81
N TYR A 262 -16.00 -10.10 34.75
CA TYR A 262 -16.74 -9.59 33.59
C TYR A 262 -16.41 -8.13 33.29
N ALA A 263 -16.37 -7.27 34.31
CA ALA A 263 -16.02 -5.85 34.17
C ALA A 263 -14.59 -5.65 33.65
N SER A 264 -13.64 -6.48 34.09
CA SER A 264 -12.23 -6.39 33.66
C SER A 264 -12.02 -6.50 32.15
N ARG A 265 -12.98 -7.10 31.44
CA ARG A 265 -13.03 -7.15 29.98
C ARG A 265 -13.02 -5.77 29.34
N TYR A 266 -13.55 -4.76 30.03
CA TYR A 266 -13.59 -3.37 29.60
C TYR A 266 -12.56 -2.49 30.31
N SER A 267 -11.53 -3.08 30.94
CA SER A 267 -10.39 -2.32 31.48
C SER A 267 -9.64 -1.58 30.36
N PRO A 268 -8.90 -0.49 30.65
CA PRO A 268 -8.21 0.29 29.62
C PRO A 268 -7.22 -0.56 28.81
N THR A 269 -6.55 -1.48 29.48
CA THR A 269 -5.57 -2.41 28.92
C THR A 269 -6.26 -3.43 28.00
N ALA A 270 -7.35 -4.06 28.46
CA ALA A 270 -8.10 -5.02 27.66
C ALA A 270 -8.77 -4.39 26.43
N LEU A 271 -9.36 -3.20 26.57
CA LEU A 271 -9.96 -2.45 25.45
C LEU A 271 -8.94 -2.10 24.38
N SER A 272 -7.82 -1.48 24.79
CA SER A 272 -6.75 -1.11 23.85
C SER A 272 -6.22 -2.35 23.13
N TYR A 273 -5.99 -3.44 23.86
CA TYR A 273 -5.48 -4.67 23.29
C TYR A 273 -6.47 -5.32 22.30
N ARG A 274 -7.75 -5.45 22.66
CA ARG A 274 -8.79 -6.04 21.82
C ARG A 274 -8.97 -5.25 20.52
N ILE A 275 -9.08 -3.92 20.62
CA ILE A 275 -9.31 -3.02 19.48
C ILE A 275 -8.09 -3.01 18.55
N ARG A 276 -6.87 -2.94 19.08
CA ARG A 276 -5.64 -2.98 18.29
C ARG A 276 -5.46 -4.29 17.52
N ASN A 277 -5.90 -5.41 18.10
CA ASN A 277 -5.90 -6.69 17.42
C ASN A 277 -7.08 -6.86 16.43
N GLY A 278 -8.01 -5.90 16.38
CA GLY A 278 -9.14 -5.91 15.47
C GLY A 278 -10.20 -6.97 15.79
N LEU A 279 -10.34 -7.31 17.08
CA LEU A 279 -11.31 -8.29 17.56
C LEU A 279 -12.63 -7.59 17.92
N LEU A 280 -13.76 -8.17 17.51
CA LEU A 280 -15.06 -7.65 17.91
C LEU A 280 -15.32 -7.88 19.39
N ASP A 281 -16.19 -7.05 19.97
CA ASP A 281 -16.64 -7.23 21.32
C ASP A 281 -17.30 -8.62 21.51
N GLU A 282 -18.13 -9.03 20.56
CA GLU A 282 -18.90 -10.26 20.67
C GLU A 282 -18.08 -11.53 20.39
N GLU A 283 -16.89 -11.40 19.82
CA GLU A 283 -16.00 -12.52 19.50
C GLU A 283 -15.14 -12.96 20.67
N THR A 284 -15.10 -12.17 21.75
CA THR A 284 -14.30 -12.45 22.94
C THR A 284 -15.19 -12.53 24.19
N PRO A 285 -16.19 -13.43 24.23
CA PRO A 285 -17.01 -13.59 25.43
C PRO A 285 -16.18 -14.13 26.59
N MET A 286 -16.56 -13.74 27.80
CA MET A 286 -15.84 -14.09 29.02
C MET A 286 -16.51 -15.29 29.70
N ALA A 287 -15.82 -16.43 29.78
CA ALA A 287 -16.15 -17.45 30.77
C ALA A 287 -15.33 -17.20 32.05
N VAL A 288 -15.78 -17.75 33.18
CA VAL A 288 -15.13 -17.56 34.48
C VAL A 288 -14.81 -18.92 35.08
N LEU A 289 -13.54 -19.13 35.39
CA LEU A 289 -13.08 -20.31 36.12
C LEU A 289 -13.05 -20.00 37.60
N VAL A 290 -13.88 -20.68 38.38
CA VAL A 290 -13.82 -20.64 39.85
C VAL A 290 -13.12 -21.90 40.32
N MET A 291 -11.99 -21.76 40.99
CA MET A 291 -11.12 -22.87 41.37
C MET A 291 -10.77 -22.79 42.85
N ARG A 292 -10.61 -23.93 43.50
CA ARG A 292 -10.16 -24.01 44.90
C ARG A 292 -8.83 -23.29 45.08
N MET A 293 -8.74 -22.41 46.07
CA MET A 293 -7.50 -21.68 46.37
C MET A 293 -6.51 -22.61 47.09
N VAL A 294 -5.31 -22.74 46.55
CA VAL A 294 -4.22 -23.50 47.18
C VAL A 294 -3.38 -22.57 48.06
N ASP A 295 -3.19 -22.91 49.33
CA ASP A 295 -2.24 -22.24 50.22
C ASP A 295 -0.81 -22.68 49.86
N ALA A 296 -0.22 -21.96 48.91
CA ALA A 296 1.05 -22.29 48.31
C ALA A 296 2.23 -21.99 49.25
N GLU A 297 3.07 -23.00 49.48
CA GLU A 297 4.41 -22.85 50.06
C GLU A 297 5.36 -22.25 49.01
N ALA A 298 5.26 -22.74 47.77
CA ALA A 298 6.02 -22.26 46.63
C ALA A 298 5.16 -22.31 45.37
N SER A 299 5.51 -21.49 44.39
CA SER A 299 4.82 -21.45 43.10
C SER A 299 5.74 -20.98 42.00
N GLY A 300 5.35 -21.20 40.75
CA GLY A 300 6.24 -20.94 39.65
C GLY A 300 5.63 -21.08 38.27
N ILE A 301 6.48 -20.83 37.28
CA ILE A 301 6.22 -20.99 35.86
C ILE A 301 7.28 -21.93 35.29
N LEU A 302 6.86 -22.92 34.52
CA LEU A 302 7.74 -23.80 33.77
C LEU A 302 7.61 -23.50 32.28
N TYR A 303 8.74 -23.41 31.59
CA TYR A 303 8.84 -23.49 30.13
C TYR A 303 9.50 -24.79 29.72
N SER A 304 8.78 -25.58 28.94
CA SER A 304 9.23 -26.88 28.43
C SER A 304 10.33 -26.78 27.37
N LYS A 305 10.49 -25.61 26.76
CA LYS A 305 11.68 -25.24 25.96
C LYS A 305 12.07 -23.80 26.24
N ASP A 306 13.32 -23.47 25.92
CA ASP A 306 13.78 -22.08 25.90
C ASP A 306 12.92 -21.25 24.92
N PRO A 307 12.16 -20.23 25.39
CA PRO A 307 11.30 -19.41 24.54
C PRO A 307 12.06 -18.65 23.45
N PHE A 308 13.38 -18.49 23.60
CA PHE A 308 14.25 -17.79 22.66
C PHE A 308 14.94 -18.71 21.64
N GLY A 309 14.78 -20.02 21.76
CA GLY A 309 15.38 -21.02 20.86
C GLY A 309 16.91 -21.07 20.89
N LEU A 310 17.57 -20.46 21.88
CA LEU A 310 19.03 -20.46 22.01
C LEU A 310 19.55 -21.76 22.62
N GLN A 311 18.76 -22.36 23.52
CA GLN A 311 19.07 -23.63 24.18
C GLN A 311 17.83 -24.55 24.11
N PRO A 312 17.50 -25.10 22.92
CA PRO A 312 16.30 -25.91 22.74
C PRO A 312 16.28 -27.20 23.57
N ASP A 313 17.44 -27.62 24.07
CA ASP A 313 17.63 -28.87 24.82
C ASP A 313 17.44 -28.71 26.35
N ARG A 314 16.83 -27.60 26.79
CA ARG A 314 16.66 -27.27 28.21
C ARG A 314 15.25 -26.77 28.54
N MET A 315 14.69 -27.28 29.64
CA MET A 315 13.52 -26.72 30.32
C MET A 315 13.98 -25.71 31.37
N LYS A 316 13.21 -24.63 31.52
CA LYS A 316 13.45 -23.61 32.56
C LYS A 316 12.28 -23.53 33.52
N ILE A 317 12.56 -23.63 34.81
CA ILE A 317 11.57 -23.54 35.89
C ILE A 317 11.89 -22.31 36.72
N TYR A 318 11.00 -21.33 36.69
CA TYR A 318 11.04 -20.13 37.53
C TYR A 318 10.21 -20.37 38.78
N SER A 319 10.75 -20.12 39.97
CA SER A 319 10.03 -20.36 41.22
C SER A 319 10.16 -19.24 42.25
N THR A 320 9.12 -19.08 43.07
CA THR A 320 9.08 -18.17 44.21
C THR A 320 8.44 -18.81 45.44
N TRP A 321 8.83 -18.33 46.61
CA TRP A 321 8.15 -18.62 47.87
C TRP A 321 6.76 -17.98 47.89
N GLY A 322 5.78 -18.71 48.43
CA GLY A 322 4.40 -18.28 48.55
C GLY A 322 3.61 -18.32 47.23
N VAL A 323 2.62 -17.43 47.13
CA VAL A 323 1.72 -17.29 45.98
C VAL A 323 2.43 -16.62 44.80
N GLY A 324 2.17 -17.11 43.58
CA GLY A 324 2.96 -16.79 42.38
C GLY A 324 2.60 -15.49 41.67
N GLU A 325 1.57 -14.79 42.12
CA GLU A 325 1.07 -13.53 41.54
C GLU A 325 2.20 -12.51 41.26
N PRO A 326 3.15 -12.22 42.18
CA PRO A 326 4.24 -11.29 41.90
C PRO A 326 5.22 -11.76 40.81
N LEU A 327 5.42 -13.07 40.66
CA LEU A 327 6.28 -13.62 39.61
C LEU A 327 5.61 -13.47 38.24
N VAL A 328 4.31 -13.78 38.18
CA VAL A 328 3.49 -13.71 36.97
C VAL A 328 3.34 -12.24 36.49
N GLU A 329 3.20 -11.29 37.42
CA GLU A 329 3.19 -9.85 37.14
C GLU A 329 4.59 -9.26 36.81
N GLY A 330 5.66 -10.02 37.04
CA GLY A 330 7.04 -9.56 36.87
C GLY A 330 7.50 -8.56 37.94
N ALA A 331 6.82 -8.53 39.08
CA ALA A 331 7.16 -7.69 40.24
C ALA A 331 8.23 -8.31 41.17
N ALA A 332 8.58 -9.59 40.97
CA ALA A 332 9.56 -10.30 41.77
C ALA A 332 10.55 -11.11 40.92
N ALA A 333 11.82 -11.17 41.36
CA ALA A 333 12.86 -12.00 40.76
C ALA A 333 12.69 -13.48 41.16
N PRO A 334 12.64 -14.42 40.20
CA PRO A 334 12.51 -15.85 40.47
C PRO A 334 13.84 -16.57 40.73
N ASP A 335 13.78 -17.65 41.52
CA ASP A 335 14.79 -18.71 41.47
C ASP A 335 14.66 -19.45 40.13
N VAL A 336 15.78 -19.84 39.52
CA VAL A 336 15.82 -20.49 38.20
C VAL A 336 16.42 -21.88 38.31
N THR A 337 15.70 -22.88 37.81
CA THR A 337 16.17 -24.27 37.71
C THR A 337 16.16 -24.71 36.24
N GLU A 338 17.24 -25.32 35.78
CA GLU A 338 17.37 -25.87 34.42
C GLU A 338 17.41 -27.40 34.43
N ILE A 339 16.58 -28.02 33.58
CA ILE A 339 16.47 -29.48 33.42
C ILE A 339 16.71 -29.86 31.94
N SER A 340 17.33 -31.01 31.66
CA SER A 340 17.50 -31.50 30.28
C SER A 340 16.18 -31.99 29.65
N THR A 341 16.03 -31.81 28.33
CA THR A 341 14.87 -32.29 27.53
C THR A 341 15.17 -33.55 26.70
N ASP A 342 16.29 -34.22 26.98
CA ASP A 342 16.73 -35.45 26.29
C ASP A 342 16.02 -36.73 26.79
N GLY A 343 14.92 -36.58 27.54
CA GLY A 343 14.21 -37.66 28.22
C GLY A 343 14.88 -38.14 29.52
N SER A 344 16.09 -37.68 29.86
CA SER A 344 16.76 -38.07 31.12
C SER A 344 16.33 -37.23 32.32
N LEU A 345 15.69 -36.08 32.10
CA LEU A 345 15.22 -35.13 33.12
C LEU A 345 16.30 -34.78 34.16
N ARG A 346 17.54 -34.65 33.72
CA ARG A 346 18.69 -34.41 34.61
C ARG A 346 18.79 -32.94 34.99
N LEU A 347 19.09 -32.67 36.26
CA LEU A 347 19.38 -31.32 36.75
C LEU A 347 20.65 -30.76 36.08
N LEU A 348 20.53 -29.59 35.46
CA LEU A 348 21.63 -28.90 34.79
C LEU A 348 22.16 -27.72 35.63
N ALA A 349 21.27 -26.90 36.18
CA ALA A 349 21.62 -25.74 36.98
C ALA A 349 20.51 -25.36 37.98
N MET A 350 20.89 -24.73 39.09
CA MET A 350 19.99 -24.08 40.05
C MET A 350 20.61 -22.74 40.47
N GLU A 351 19.88 -21.67 40.26
CA GLU A 351 20.28 -20.30 40.58
C GLU A 351 19.23 -19.66 41.49
N ARG A 352 19.70 -19.13 42.63
CA ARG A 352 18.83 -18.50 43.62
C ARG A 352 18.76 -16.99 43.39
N ALA A 353 17.55 -16.44 43.39
CA ALA A 353 17.35 -15.01 43.36
C ALA A 353 17.61 -14.36 44.72
N VAL A 354 18.09 -13.12 44.70
CA VAL A 354 18.19 -12.28 45.90
C VAL A 354 16.84 -11.59 46.10
N ARG A 355 16.12 -11.98 47.16
CA ARG A 355 14.82 -11.43 47.55
C ARG A 355 14.66 -11.42 49.07
N ASP A 356 13.84 -10.51 49.57
CA ASP A 356 13.60 -10.28 51.01
C ASP A 356 12.15 -10.51 51.44
N ARG A 357 11.22 -10.67 50.49
CA ARG A 357 9.78 -10.78 50.73
C ARG A 357 9.14 -11.90 49.90
N LYS A 358 8.03 -12.45 50.41
CA LYS A 358 7.12 -13.40 49.74
C LYS A 358 5.68 -12.89 49.79
N SER A 359 4.82 -13.40 48.93
CA SER A 359 3.37 -13.13 48.96
C SER A 359 2.62 -14.33 49.55
N ILE A 360 1.73 -14.10 50.50
CA ILE A 360 0.90 -15.14 51.13
C ILE A 360 -0.58 -14.76 51.07
N LEU A 361 -1.47 -15.72 51.34
CA LEU A 361 -2.91 -15.43 51.45
C LEU A 361 -3.20 -14.46 52.60
N SER A 362 -4.02 -13.45 52.33
CA SER A 362 -4.56 -12.56 53.37
C SER A 362 -5.62 -13.27 54.20
N ARG A 363 -5.86 -12.82 55.44
CA ARG A 363 -6.98 -13.32 56.25
C ARG A 363 -8.35 -12.84 55.73
N GLU A 364 -8.37 -11.74 54.98
CA GLU A 364 -9.61 -11.12 54.47
C GLU A 364 -9.89 -11.50 53.02
N LYS A 365 -9.28 -10.83 52.04
CA LYS A 365 -9.37 -11.07 50.59
C LYS A 365 -8.00 -10.82 49.95
N GLY A 366 -7.70 -11.51 48.86
CA GLY A 366 -6.45 -11.33 48.11
C GLY A 366 -5.20 -11.84 48.82
N THR A 367 -4.06 -11.25 48.49
CA THR A 367 -2.72 -11.63 48.96
C THR A 367 -2.10 -10.50 49.80
N GLN A 368 -1.08 -10.82 50.59
CA GLN A 368 -0.30 -9.86 51.38
C GLN A 368 1.19 -10.18 51.28
N SER A 369 2.01 -9.14 51.17
CA SER A 369 3.46 -9.27 51.14
C SER A 369 4.02 -9.33 52.56
N VAL A 370 4.85 -10.34 52.86
CA VAL A 370 5.51 -10.54 54.15
C VAL A 370 7.02 -10.79 53.97
N PRO A 371 7.86 -10.48 54.96
CA PRO A 371 9.29 -10.82 54.91
C PRO A 371 9.52 -12.33 54.78
N LEU A 372 10.59 -12.71 54.07
CA LEU A 372 11.07 -14.09 54.06
C LEU A 372 11.67 -14.47 55.40
N GLU A 373 11.47 -15.72 55.79
CA GLU A 373 12.10 -16.33 56.97
C GLU A 373 13.60 -16.60 56.69
N ASP A 374 14.43 -16.68 57.73
CA ASP A 374 15.89 -16.81 57.54
C ASP A 374 16.32 -18.11 56.86
N GLY A 375 15.50 -19.17 56.98
CA GLY A 375 15.68 -20.41 56.21
C GLY A 375 15.37 -20.21 54.73
N GLU A 376 14.26 -19.54 54.41
CA GLU A 376 13.82 -19.26 53.04
C GLU A 376 14.78 -18.33 52.30
N LYS A 377 15.38 -17.36 53.00
CA LYS A 377 16.42 -16.48 52.44
C LYS A 377 17.65 -17.25 51.98
N LYS A 378 17.94 -18.41 52.59
CA LYS A 378 19.13 -19.22 52.31
C LYS A 378 18.85 -20.40 51.36
N GLY A 379 17.59 -20.79 51.19
CA GLY A 379 17.16 -21.92 50.36
C GLY A 379 16.59 -21.53 48.99
N MET A 380 16.38 -22.55 48.14
CA MET A 380 15.63 -22.47 46.89
C MET A 380 14.14 -22.71 47.18
N SER A 381 13.24 -22.02 46.48
CA SER A 381 11.78 -22.26 46.61
C SER A 381 11.32 -23.60 46.03
N LEU A 382 12.12 -24.23 45.17
CA LEU A 382 11.83 -25.54 44.59
C LEU A 382 13.05 -26.45 44.75
N ASP A 383 12.82 -27.65 45.24
CA ASP A 383 13.84 -28.70 45.33
C ASP A 383 13.98 -29.47 44.01
N GLU A 384 15.05 -30.26 43.92
CA GLU A 384 15.35 -31.04 42.71
C GLU A 384 14.27 -32.09 42.40
N GLU A 385 13.69 -32.72 43.44
CA GLU A 385 12.64 -33.72 43.26
C GLU A 385 11.38 -33.10 42.65
N GLY A 386 10.94 -31.95 43.18
CA GLY A 386 9.85 -31.18 42.63
C GLY A 386 10.14 -30.71 41.19
N ALA A 387 11.36 -30.23 40.93
CA ALA A 387 11.78 -29.82 39.59
C ALA A 387 11.69 -30.97 38.57
N ARG A 388 12.17 -32.18 38.92
CA ARG A 388 12.06 -33.36 38.06
C ARG A 388 10.62 -33.79 37.83
N ARG A 389 9.77 -33.74 38.86
CA ARG A 389 8.35 -34.08 38.76
C ARG A 389 7.59 -33.12 37.83
N LEU A 390 7.87 -31.81 37.92
CA LEU A 390 7.31 -30.81 37.01
C LEU A 390 7.81 -30.98 35.56
N ALA A 391 9.10 -31.27 35.38
CA ALA A 391 9.67 -31.52 34.06
C ALA A 391 9.04 -32.77 33.39
N GLY A 392 8.80 -33.84 34.15
CA GLY A 392 8.08 -35.01 33.66
C GLY A 392 6.61 -34.73 33.27
N TRP A 393 5.95 -33.78 33.95
CA TRP A 393 4.63 -33.30 33.50
C TRP A 393 4.74 -32.50 32.20
N ALA A 394 5.75 -31.64 32.09
CA ALA A 394 5.99 -30.84 30.90
C ALA A 394 6.19 -31.69 29.63
N GLU A 395 6.98 -32.77 29.68
CA GLU A 395 7.15 -33.68 28.54
C GLU A 395 5.82 -34.34 28.11
N ARG A 396 4.99 -34.73 29.07
CA ARG A 396 3.66 -35.30 28.81
C ARG A 396 2.73 -34.28 28.17
N LEU A 397 2.80 -33.03 28.62
CA LEU A 397 2.03 -31.91 28.09
C LEU A 397 2.48 -31.55 26.67
N GLU A 398 3.79 -31.44 26.42
CA GLU A 398 4.32 -31.22 25.07
C GLU A 398 3.89 -32.32 24.10
N SER A 399 3.96 -33.58 24.53
CA SER A 399 3.51 -34.72 23.73
C SER A 399 2.01 -34.66 23.43
N PHE A 400 1.20 -34.10 24.33
CA PHE A 400 -0.24 -33.98 24.16
C PHE A 400 -0.62 -32.80 23.24
N PHE A 401 -0.02 -31.62 23.46
CA PHE A 401 -0.31 -30.42 22.67
C PHE A 401 0.42 -30.39 21.32
N GLY A 402 1.46 -31.20 21.13
CA GLY A 402 2.28 -31.25 19.92
C GLY A 402 3.18 -30.02 19.73
N THR A 403 3.29 -29.18 20.75
CA THR A 403 4.05 -27.93 20.77
C THR A 403 4.62 -27.71 22.17
N PRO A 404 5.72 -26.94 22.32
CA PRO A 404 6.17 -26.51 23.62
C PRO A 404 5.06 -25.84 24.40
N VAL A 405 5.06 -26.03 25.71
CA VAL A 405 4.09 -25.51 26.67
C VAL A 405 4.73 -24.59 27.70
N ASP A 406 3.94 -23.62 28.15
CA ASP A 406 4.12 -22.98 29.44
C ASP A 406 3.13 -23.54 30.47
N MET A 407 3.56 -23.61 31.72
CA MET A 407 2.77 -24.19 32.81
C MET A 407 2.96 -23.38 34.09
N GLU A 408 1.86 -22.88 34.66
CA GLU A 408 1.83 -22.33 36.02
C GLU A 408 1.55 -23.45 37.01
N TRP A 409 2.30 -23.46 38.12
CA TRP A 409 2.19 -24.50 39.14
C TRP A 409 2.33 -23.92 40.55
N CYS A 410 1.85 -24.67 41.54
CA CYS A 410 2.17 -24.42 42.94
C CYS A 410 2.40 -25.72 43.72
N ARG A 411 3.10 -25.59 44.83
CA ARG A 411 3.25 -26.62 45.87
C ARG A 411 2.52 -26.15 47.12
N ASP A 412 1.61 -26.97 47.63
CA ASP A 412 0.92 -26.66 48.89
C ASP A 412 1.83 -26.90 50.11
N ARG A 413 1.37 -26.54 51.31
CA ARG A 413 2.13 -26.78 52.55
C ARG A 413 2.31 -28.26 52.93
N ARG A 414 1.63 -29.18 52.24
CA ARG A 414 1.80 -30.63 52.43
C ARG A 414 2.84 -31.21 51.48
N GLY A 415 3.39 -30.40 50.58
CA GLY A 415 4.37 -30.80 49.58
C GLY A 415 3.75 -31.29 48.27
N GLU A 416 2.43 -31.22 48.11
CA GLU A 416 1.75 -31.66 46.89
C GLU A 416 1.78 -30.59 45.81
N LEU A 417 2.10 -31.02 44.58
CA LEU A 417 2.19 -30.16 43.40
C LEU A 417 0.85 -30.13 42.65
N PHE A 418 0.46 -28.95 42.20
CA PHE A 418 -0.74 -28.70 41.39
C PHE A 418 -0.41 -27.88 40.15
N ILE A 419 -1.08 -28.17 39.05
CA ILE A 419 -1.08 -27.35 37.83
C ILE A 419 -2.21 -26.33 37.94
N LEU A 420 -1.87 -25.05 37.81
CA LEU A 420 -2.79 -23.93 37.93
C LEU A 420 -3.21 -23.36 36.57
N GLN A 421 -2.36 -23.49 35.55
CA GLN A 421 -2.63 -23.11 34.17
C GLN A 421 -1.64 -23.82 33.25
N CYS A 422 -2.04 -24.08 32.00
CA CYS A 422 -1.15 -24.58 30.95
C CYS A 422 -1.61 -24.06 29.60
N ARG A 423 -0.68 -23.64 28.73
CA ARG A 423 -0.97 -23.26 27.35
C ARG A 423 0.24 -23.47 26.42
N PRO A 424 0.04 -23.52 25.09
CA PRO A 424 1.12 -23.53 24.12
C PRO A 424 2.09 -22.35 24.26
N LEU A 425 3.39 -22.64 24.35
CA LEU A 425 4.48 -21.68 24.33
C LEU A 425 4.82 -21.29 22.88
N ARG A 426 4.78 -19.99 22.60
CA ARG A 426 5.29 -19.45 21.32
C ARG A 426 6.79 -19.26 21.37
N LEU A 427 7.49 -19.91 20.44
CA LEU A 427 8.93 -19.75 20.24
C LEU A 427 9.23 -18.59 19.30
N ASP A 428 10.23 -17.77 19.63
CA ASP A 428 10.79 -16.81 18.67
C ASP A 428 11.51 -17.58 17.56
N THR A 429 10.95 -17.55 16.34
CA THR A 429 11.55 -18.22 15.18
C THR A 429 12.75 -17.40 14.69
N PHE A 430 13.95 -17.82 15.09
CA PHE A 430 15.18 -17.37 14.44
C PHE A 430 15.33 -18.08 13.09
N SER A 431 15.43 -17.30 12.01
CA SER A 431 16.18 -17.74 10.84
C SER A 431 17.63 -17.38 11.10
N ILE A 432 18.42 -18.34 11.61
CA ILE A 432 19.86 -18.14 11.75
C ILE A 432 20.44 -18.10 10.33
N ASN A 433 20.76 -16.91 9.83
CA ASN A 433 21.79 -16.78 8.79
C ASN A 433 23.12 -17.07 9.47
N LEU A 434 23.67 -18.27 9.26
CA LEU A 434 24.93 -18.73 9.86
C LEU A 434 26.20 -17.96 9.41
N GLU A 435 26.07 -16.88 8.64
CA GLU A 435 27.21 -16.09 8.13
C GLU A 435 27.68 -14.95 9.06
N LEU A 436 27.00 -14.63 10.17
CA LEU A 436 27.38 -13.51 11.05
C LEU A 436 28.15 -13.97 12.31
N ALA A 437 29.30 -14.62 12.13
CA ALA A 437 30.20 -15.00 13.24
C ALA A 437 31.18 -13.89 13.66
N ARG A 438 30.96 -12.63 13.26
CA ARG A 438 31.64 -11.47 13.85
C ARG A 438 30.58 -10.48 14.32
N ALA A 439 30.43 -10.35 15.64
CA ALA A 439 29.63 -9.28 16.22
C ALA A 439 30.05 -7.95 15.57
N PRO A 440 29.11 -7.18 14.97
CA PRO A 440 29.45 -5.91 14.35
C PRO A 440 30.16 -5.04 15.40
N ARG A 441 31.25 -4.39 15.01
CA ARG A 441 31.87 -3.38 15.86
C ARG A 441 30.90 -2.20 15.92
N VAL A 442 30.19 -2.08 17.04
CA VAL A 442 29.28 -0.97 17.28
C VAL A 442 30.10 0.22 17.78
N PRO A 443 30.18 1.34 17.02
CA PRO A 443 30.96 2.51 17.41
C PRO A 443 30.31 3.28 18.57
N ASN A 444 29.00 3.11 18.76
CA ASN A 444 28.23 3.79 19.80
C ASN A 444 28.65 3.35 21.21
N ARG A 445 28.67 4.30 22.15
CA ARG A 445 28.97 4.04 23.56
C ARG A 445 27.89 3.14 24.18
N MET A 446 28.31 2.04 24.77
CA MET A 446 27.43 1.15 25.55
C MET A 446 27.03 1.85 26.87
N LEU A 447 25.73 1.93 27.13
CA LEU A 447 25.15 2.50 28.35
C LEU A 447 24.83 1.41 29.37
N ILE A 448 24.30 0.27 28.91
CA ILE A 448 23.97 -0.89 29.75
C ILE A 448 24.59 -2.13 29.10
N SER A 449 25.35 -2.88 29.89
CA SER A 449 26.10 -4.06 29.41
C SER A 449 25.48 -5.40 29.83
N LYS A 450 24.45 -5.38 30.68
CA LYS A 450 23.80 -6.58 31.23
C LYS A 450 22.31 -6.33 31.43
N GLY A 451 21.50 -7.14 30.78
CA GLY A 451 20.07 -7.30 31.03
C GLY A 451 19.61 -8.65 30.48
N GLU A 452 18.48 -9.13 30.97
CA GLU A 452 17.86 -10.36 30.52
C GLU A 452 16.88 -10.08 29.38
N LYS A 453 16.97 -10.86 28.31
CA LYS A 453 16.04 -10.77 27.19
C LYS A 453 14.65 -11.23 27.60
N ALA A 454 13.64 -10.41 27.37
CA ALA A 454 12.22 -10.77 27.50
C ALA A 454 11.55 -10.95 26.12
N SER A 455 11.95 -10.14 25.13
CA SER A 455 11.53 -10.27 23.73
C SER A 455 12.69 -9.90 22.79
N SER A 456 12.86 -10.68 21.71
CA SER A 456 13.98 -10.56 20.76
C SER A 456 13.89 -9.33 19.86
N GLY A 457 15.05 -8.89 19.35
CA GLY A 457 15.20 -7.85 18.35
C GLY A 457 16.06 -6.66 18.79
N VAL A 458 16.26 -5.75 17.84
CA VAL A 458 17.01 -4.51 18.02
C VAL A 458 16.14 -3.34 17.57
N ALA A 459 16.05 -2.30 18.37
CA ALA A 459 15.34 -1.09 17.99
C ALA A 459 15.95 0.17 18.62
N ALA A 460 15.78 1.30 17.94
CA ALA A 460 16.19 2.60 18.42
C ALA A 460 15.00 3.54 18.55
N GLY A 461 15.07 4.45 19.53
CA GLY A 461 14.03 5.43 19.81
C GLY A 461 14.40 6.35 20.97
N GLN A 462 13.56 7.35 21.23
CA GLN A 462 13.72 8.27 22.36
C GLN A 462 13.28 7.61 23.67
N VAL A 463 14.05 7.78 24.72
CA VAL A 463 13.75 7.25 26.05
C VAL A 463 12.55 7.98 26.65
N ALA A 464 11.53 7.21 27.03
CA ALA A 464 10.40 7.67 27.83
C ALA A 464 10.44 6.97 29.20
N LEU A 465 10.74 7.71 30.26
CA LEU A 465 10.70 7.18 31.62
C LEU A 465 9.25 7.08 32.11
N VAL A 466 8.87 5.90 32.59
CA VAL A 466 7.53 5.59 33.10
C VAL A 466 7.66 5.02 34.52
N TYR A 467 7.19 5.77 35.51
CA TYR A 467 7.15 5.32 36.91
C TYR A 467 5.75 4.85 37.32
N SER A 468 4.73 5.31 36.61
CA SER A 468 3.34 5.06 36.92
C SER A 468 2.47 4.99 35.66
N ALA A 469 1.25 4.45 35.80
CA ALA A 469 0.33 4.33 34.67
C ALA A 469 -0.11 5.70 34.09
N SER A 470 -0.04 6.79 34.86
CA SER A 470 -0.35 8.14 34.39
C SER A 470 0.70 8.68 33.42
N ASP A 471 1.94 8.20 33.49
CA ASP A 471 3.03 8.65 32.62
C ASP A 471 2.86 8.11 31.18
N LEU A 472 2.08 7.03 31.02
CA LEU A 472 1.85 6.38 29.73
C LEU A 472 1.21 7.31 28.68
N GLY A 473 0.42 8.30 29.11
CA GLY A 473 -0.17 9.28 28.20
C GLY A 473 0.87 10.14 27.48
N ASN A 474 2.05 10.31 28.07
CA ASN A 474 3.12 11.17 27.54
C ASN A 474 4.15 10.40 26.70
N VAL A 475 3.95 9.10 26.49
CA VAL A 475 4.87 8.27 25.70
C VAL A 475 4.70 8.60 24.21
N PRO A 476 5.74 9.13 23.54
CA PRO A 476 5.65 9.52 22.15
C PRO A 476 5.68 8.32 21.21
N GLU A 477 5.22 8.54 19.97
CA GLU A 477 5.32 7.56 18.90
C GLU A 477 6.79 7.22 18.61
N GLY A 478 7.11 5.92 18.59
CA GLY A 478 8.46 5.43 18.35
C GLY A 478 9.38 5.39 19.57
N ALA A 479 8.85 5.47 20.80
CA ALA A 479 9.66 5.58 22.02
C ALA A 479 10.30 4.25 22.49
N VAL A 480 11.39 4.36 23.25
CA VAL A 480 11.93 3.31 24.11
C VAL A 480 11.39 3.53 25.51
N LEU A 481 10.48 2.68 25.98
CA LEU A 481 9.90 2.80 27.32
C LEU A 481 10.89 2.26 28.36
N VAL A 482 11.16 3.05 29.40
CA VAL A 482 12.06 2.68 30.50
C VAL A 482 11.33 2.79 31.83
N ALA A 483 11.33 1.73 32.65
CA ALA A 483 10.56 1.68 33.89
C ALA A 483 11.25 0.88 35.03
N PRO A 484 10.88 1.09 36.30
CA PRO A 484 11.41 0.29 37.41
C PRO A 484 11.06 -1.20 37.31
N GLY A 485 9.88 -1.52 36.78
CA GLY A 485 9.35 -2.88 36.68
C GLY A 485 8.51 -3.05 35.42
N THR A 486 8.27 -4.30 35.03
CA THR A 486 7.28 -4.60 33.99
C THR A 486 5.86 -4.32 34.49
N SER A 487 4.97 -3.85 33.61
CA SER A 487 3.56 -3.63 33.95
C SER A 487 2.65 -4.06 32.79
N PRO A 488 1.52 -4.74 33.05
CA PRO A 488 0.49 -4.97 32.04
C PRO A 488 -0.02 -3.68 31.40
N ALA A 489 0.05 -2.55 32.12
CA ALA A 489 -0.38 -1.24 31.63
C ALA A 489 0.37 -0.78 30.37
N PHE A 490 1.58 -1.29 30.12
CA PHE A 490 2.36 -0.97 28.93
C PHE A 490 1.66 -1.44 27.64
N ALA A 491 0.75 -2.41 27.71
CA ALA A 491 -0.08 -2.82 26.58
C ALA A 491 -0.92 -1.68 25.99
N ARG A 492 -1.26 -0.65 26.78
CA ARG A 492 -2.00 0.55 26.31
C ARG A 492 -1.25 1.32 25.22
N VAL A 493 0.08 1.32 25.29
CA VAL A 493 0.96 2.10 24.41
C VAL A 493 1.84 1.23 23.53
N ILE A 494 1.67 -0.10 23.55
CA ILE A 494 2.56 -1.06 22.87
C ILE A 494 2.75 -0.75 21.38
N GLY A 495 1.71 -0.26 20.70
CA GLY A 495 1.77 0.13 19.28
C GLY A 495 2.69 1.33 18.99
N ARG A 496 2.96 2.17 20.01
CA ARG A 496 3.85 3.33 19.94
C ARG A 496 5.30 2.98 20.28
N LEU A 497 5.55 1.82 20.87
CA LEU A 497 6.86 1.46 21.41
C LEU A 497 7.77 0.86 20.33
N ARG A 498 9.04 1.26 20.36
CA ARG A 498 10.14 0.63 19.63
C ARG A 498 10.86 -0.40 20.46
N ALA A 499 10.99 -0.18 21.77
CA ALA A 499 11.57 -1.15 22.71
C ALA A 499 11.11 -0.87 24.15
N VAL A 500 11.36 -1.82 25.04
CA VAL A 500 11.11 -1.70 26.48
C VAL A 500 12.34 -2.11 27.29
N VAL A 501 12.70 -1.34 28.31
CA VAL A 501 13.81 -1.63 29.22
C VAL A 501 13.35 -1.48 30.68
N THR A 502 13.52 -2.50 31.52
CA THR A 502 13.17 -2.39 32.95
C THR A 502 14.30 -2.74 33.91
N ASP A 503 14.29 -2.14 35.10
CA ASP A 503 15.27 -2.45 36.15
C ASP A 503 15.04 -3.84 36.75
N VAL A 504 13.78 -4.16 37.04
CA VAL A 504 13.32 -5.45 37.56
C VAL A 504 12.28 -6.02 36.61
N GLY A 505 12.23 -7.35 36.47
CA GLY A 505 11.21 -8.02 35.69
C GLY A 505 11.40 -9.52 35.65
N SER A 506 10.54 -10.18 34.89
CA SER A 506 10.70 -11.59 34.56
C SER A 506 10.58 -11.78 33.05
N PRO A 507 11.54 -12.46 32.39
CA PRO A 507 11.38 -12.92 31.01
C PRO A 507 10.14 -13.80 30.82
N ALA A 508 9.64 -14.37 31.93
CA ALA A 508 8.45 -15.20 31.98
C ALA A 508 7.15 -14.45 32.34
N GLY A 509 7.22 -13.14 32.61
CA GLY A 509 6.06 -12.35 33.03
C GLY A 509 5.04 -12.10 31.91
N HIS A 510 3.83 -11.67 32.28
CA HIS A 510 2.75 -11.37 31.33
C HIS A 510 3.17 -10.39 30.22
N PHE A 511 3.81 -9.28 30.58
CA PHE A 511 4.22 -8.29 29.58
C PHE A 511 5.26 -8.83 28.60
N ALA A 512 6.16 -9.71 29.04
CA ALA A 512 7.15 -10.33 28.15
C ALA A 512 6.47 -11.14 27.04
N SER A 513 5.35 -11.80 27.35
CA SER A 513 4.53 -12.50 26.36
C SER A 513 3.89 -11.53 25.36
N VAL A 514 3.32 -10.43 25.84
CA VAL A 514 2.73 -9.37 24.99
C VAL A 514 3.79 -8.75 24.06
N ALA A 515 4.98 -8.44 24.58
CA ALA A 515 6.08 -7.88 23.80
C ALA A 515 6.51 -8.82 22.66
N ARG A 516 6.62 -10.13 22.92
CA ARG A 516 6.92 -11.16 21.91
C ARG A 516 5.87 -11.23 20.81
N GLU A 517 4.59 -11.12 21.16
CA GLU A 517 3.50 -11.13 20.18
C GLU A 517 3.52 -9.93 19.24
N TRP A 518 3.87 -8.77 19.79
CA TRP A 518 3.98 -7.52 19.04
C TRP A 518 5.34 -7.33 18.36
N GLY A 519 6.30 -8.22 18.63
CA GLY A 519 7.67 -8.09 18.12
C GLY A 519 8.38 -6.82 18.61
N VAL A 520 8.05 -6.35 19.81
CA VAL A 520 8.68 -5.20 20.45
C VAL A 520 9.85 -5.70 21.31
N PRO A 521 11.11 -5.40 20.96
CA PRO A 521 12.28 -5.80 21.75
C PRO A 521 12.15 -5.37 23.22
N ALA A 522 12.40 -6.30 24.14
CA ALA A 522 12.23 -6.05 25.57
C ALA A 522 13.40 -6.62 26.37
N LEU A 523 13.97 -5.79 27.23
CA LEU A 523 15.07 -6.11 28.15
C LEU A 523 14.62 -5.87 29.59
N VAL A 524 14.77 -6.86 30.46
CA VAL A 524 14.40 -6.78 31.89
C VAL A 524 15.62 -7.05 32.78
N ASN A 525 15.49 -6.86 34.09
CA ASN A 525 16.56 -7.16 35.06
C ASN A 525 17.88 -6.40 34.80
N THR A 526 17.79 -5.16 34.29
CA THR A 526 18.98 -4.31 34.09
C THR A 526 19.51 -3.70 35.39
N GLY A 527 18.66 -3.56 36.41
CA GLY A 527 18.95 -2.97 37.72
C GLY A 527 19.30 -1.48 37.75
N VAL A 528 19.60 -0.85 36.60
CA VAL A 528 20.14 0.52 36.53
C VAL A 528 19.54 1.39 35.42
N ALA A 529 18.69 0.85 34.55
CA ALA A 529 18.15 1.58 33.40
C ALA A 529 17.46 2.89 33.78
N THR A 530 16.61 2.93 34.82
CA THR A 530 15.93 4.18 35.23
C THR A 530 16.88 5.27 35.74
N ARG A 531 18.09 4.89 36.14
CA ARG A 531 19.13 5.78 36.69
C ARG A 531 20.15 6.21 35.64
N VAL A 532 20.39 5.36 34.63
CA VAL A 532 21.41 5.59 33.59
C VAL A 532 20.80 6.26 32.36
N LEU A 533 19.56 5.94 32.01
CA LEU A 533 18.91 6.44 30.80
C LEU A 533 18.12 7.72 31.08
N ASN A 534 18.31 8.75 30.26
CA ASN A 534 17.72 10.07 30.44
C ASN A 534 16.48 10.27 29.53
N PRO A 535 15.40 10.92 30.00
CA PRO A 535 14.25 11.24 29.17
C PRO A 535 14.62 12.00 27.89
N GLY A 536 14.03 11.60 26.76
CA GLY A 536 14.23 12.22 25.44
C GLY A 536 15.54 11.86 24.75
N GLU A 537 16.49 11.23 25.43
CA GLU A 537 17.73 10.79 24.79
C GLU A 537 17.43 9.63 23.82
N THR A 538 18.10 9.60 22.67
CA THR A 538 17.94 8.50 21.73
C THR A 538 18.88 7.37 22.10
N VAL A 539 18.36 6.14 22.18
CA VAL A 539 19.13 4.94 22.49
C VAL A 539 18.81 3.82 21.52
N THR A 540 19.72 2.87 21.38
CA THR A 540 19.49 1.60 20.69
C THR A 540 19.48 0.47 21.71
N VAL A 541 18.38 -0.26 21.77
CA VAL A 541 18.21 -1.45 22.61
C VAL A 541 18.51 -2.67 21.76
N ASP A 542 19.55 -3.41 22.14
CA ASP A 542 19.91 -4.72 21.60
C ASP A 542 19.44 -5.76 22.62
N ALA A 543 18.18 -6.20 22.49
CA ALA A 543 17.61 -7.16 23.42
C ALA A 543 18.26 -8.54 23.28
N ASP A 544 18.73 -8.90 22.07
CA ASP A 544 19.42 -10.17 21.80
C ASP A 544 20.81 -10.24 22.44
N GLY A 545 21.55 -9.14 22.42
CA GLY A 545 22.84 -9.03 23.08
C GLY A 545 22.77 -8.61 24.55
N GLY A 546 21.59 -8.30 25.08
CA GLY A 546 21.39 -7.89 26.47
C GLY A 546 21.94 -6.50 26.79
N ARG A 547 21.95 -5.58 25.81
CA ARG A 547 22.72 -4.31 25.88
C ARG A 547 21.90 -3.11 25.41
N VAL A 548 22.28 -1.92 25.89
CA VAL A 548 21.75 -0.64 25.43
C VAL A 548 22.90 0.27 25.04
N PHE A 549 22.79 0.93 23.89
CA PHE A 549 23.80 1.84 23.32
C PHE A 549 23.24 3.26 23.19
N ALA A 550 24.12 4.26 23.32
CA ALA A 550 23.77 5.66 23.11
C ALA A 550 23.56 5.97 21.62
N GLY A 551 22.53 6.73 21.29
CA GLY A 551 22.20 7.09 19.90
C GLY A 551 21.66 5.93 19.08
N VAL A 552 21.59 6.14 17.76
CA VAL A 552 21.19 5.13 16.78
C VAL A 552 22.42 4.33 16.34
N ALA A 553 22.45 3.03 16.63
CA ALA A 553 23.50 2.11 16.19
C ALA A 553 23.04 1.38 14.93
N GLU A 554 23.31 1.98 13.77
CA GLU A 554 22.85 1.51 12.45
C GLU A 554 23.33 0.09 12.13
N GLU A 555 24.52 -0.30 12.60
CA GLU A 555 25.07 -1.65 12.36
C GLU A 555 24.22 -2.75 13.01
N LEU A 556 23.66 -2.47 14.20
CA LEU A 556 22.76 -3.41 14.87
C LEU A 556 21.39 -3.43 14.21
N LEU A 557 20.85 -2.26 13.83
CA LEU A 557 19.54 -2.16 13.19
C LEU A 557 19.50 -2.81 11.80
N ASN A 558 20.56 -2.67 11.01
CA ASN A 558 20.67 -3.28 9.68
C ASN A 558 20.88 -4.80 9.73
N SER A 559 21.45 -5.31 10.84
CA SER A 559 21.64 -6.75 11.05
C SER A 559 20.38 -7.48 11.54
N ALA A 560 19.40 -6.74 12.08
CA ALA A 560 18.16 -7.28 12.61
C ALA A 560 17.05 -7.29 11.55
N SER A 561 16.41 -8.45 11.31
CA SER A 561 15.24 -8.49 10.43
C SER A 561 14.02 -7.94 11.18
N ARG A 562 13.41 -6.87 10.66
CA ARG A 562 12.23 -6.27 11.29
C ARG A 562 10.99 -7.10 10.93
N LYS A 563 10.33 -7.69 11.93
CA LYS A 563 8.94 -8.16 11.73
C LYS A 563 8.06 -6.92 11.55
N SER A 564 7.44 -6.79 10.38
CA SER A 564 6.37 -5.80 10.18
C SER A 564 5.08 -6.33 10.82
N PRO A 565 4.18 -5.47 11.32
CA PRO A 565 2.88 -5.91 11.81
C PRO A 565 2.13 -6.66 10.69
N PRO A 566 1.29 -7.67 11.01
CA PRO A 566 0.57 -8.43 10.01
C PRO A 566 -0.32 -7.50 9.15
N ALA A 567 -0.16 -7.55 7.83
CA ALA A 567 -0.88 -6.69 6.88
C ALA A 567 -2.42 -6.91 6.84
N ASP A 568 -2.95 -7.86 7.63
CA ASP A 568 -4.17 -8.59 7.27
C ASP A 568 -5.07 -8.93 8.50
N SER A 569 -5.34 -7.92 9.36
CA SER A 569 -6.16 -8.10 10.58
C SER A 569 -7.63 -8.45 10.26
N PRO A 570 -8.32 -9.20 11.14
CA PRO A 570 -9.76 -9.52 10.97
C PRO A 570 -10.64 -8.28 10.78
N PHE A 571 -10.34 -7.19 11.49
CA PHE A 571 -11.00 -5.89 11.33
C PHE A 571 -10.92 -5.36 9.91
N ARG A 572 -9.71 -5.31 9.31
CA ARG A 572 -9.52 -4.83 7.93
C ARG A 572 -10.25 -5.69 6.92
N LYS A 573 -10.29 -7.01 7.12
CA LYS A 573 -11.00 -7.93 6.22
C LYS A 573 -12.50 -7.68 6.22
N ARG A 574 -13.11 -7.50 7.40
CA ARG A 574 -14.53 -7.17 7.54
C ARG A 574 -14.85 -5.79 6.95
N LEU A 575 -14.06 -4.78 7.30
CA LEU A 575 -14.29 -3.41 6.83
C LEU A 575 -14.10 -3.27 5.32
N ARG A 576 -13.16 -4.01 4.70
CA ARG A 576 -13.04 -4.05 3.24
C ARG A 576 -14.31 -4.56 2.56
N ARG A 577 -14.95 -5.61 3.10
CA ARG A 577 -16.23 -6.12 2.57
C ARG A 577 -17.36 -5.10 2.67
N ILE A 578 -17.38 -4.28 3.72
CA ILE A 578 -18.35 -3.18 3.85
C ILE A 578 -18.02 -2.07 2.85
N LEU A 579 -16.75 -1.72 2.67
CA LEU A 579 -16.35 -0.69 1.70
C LEU A 579 -16.73 -1.06 0.26
N ASP A 580 -16.70 -2.35 -0.09
CA ASP A 580 -17.12 -2.85 -1.40
C ASP A 580 -18.60 -2.51 -1.71
N THR A 581 -19.45 -2.37 -0.69
CA THR A 581 -20.88 -1.98 -0.84
C THR A 581 -21.12 -0.48 -0.64
N VAL A 582 -20.12 0.28 -0.15
CA VAL A 582 -20.24 1.71 0.18
C VAL A 582 -19.62 2.59 -0.91
N SER A 583 -18.31 2.46 -1.15
CA SER A 583 -17.49 3.45 -1.88
C SER A 583 -17.53 3.37 -3.42
N PRO A 584 -17.60 2.18 -4.08
CA PRO A 584 -17.49 2.10 -5.53
C PRO A 584 -18.52 2.97 -6.26
N LEU A 585 -18.09 3.75 -7.26
CA LEU A 585 -19.00 4.52 -8.12
C LEU A 585 -19.10 3.85 -9.49
N ASN A 586 -20.18 3.13 -9.73
CA ASN A 586 -20.47 2.44 -10.99
C ASN A 586 -21.37 3.28 -11.90
N LEU A 587 -22.23 4.13 -11.33
CA LEU A 587 -23.13 5.03 -12.07
C LEU A 587 -22.44 6.36 -12.43
N VAL A 588 -21.57 6.33 -13.45
CA VAL A 588 -20.75 7.50 -13.83
C VAL A 588 -21.40 8.39 -14.90
N ASP A 589 -22.15 7.80 -15.84
CA ASP A 589 -22.77 8.53 -16.97
C ASP A 589 -24.30 8.68 -16.80
N PRO A 590 -24.81 9.88 -16.47
CA PRO A 590 -26.25 10.18 -16.34
C PRO A 590 -27.10 9.93 -17.58
N GLN A 591 -26.49 9.95 -18.78
CA GLN A 591 -27.19 9.81 -20.06
C GLN A 591 -27.27 8.36 -20.53
N SER A 592 -26.54 7.44 -19.88
CA SER A 592 -26.55 6.03 -20.22
C SER A 592 -27.88 5.36 -19.86
N ALA A 593 -28.30 4.40 -20.68
CA ALA A 593 -29.42 3.51 -20.38
C ALA A 593 -29.18 2.64 -19.12
N SER A 594 -27.92 2.51 -18.69
CA SER A 594 -27.55 1.84 -17.44
C SER A 594 -27.68 2.72 -16.19
N PHE A 595 -28.03 4.00 -16.33
CA PHE A 595 -28.27 4.91 -15.20
C PHE A 595 -29.68 4.71 -14.65
N ASP A 596 -29.88 3.56 -14.00
CA ASP A 596 -31.17 3.03 -13.54
C ASP A 596 -31.06 2.51 -12.10
N PRO A 597 -32.12 2.61 -11.26
CA PRO A 597 -32.12 2.09 -9.88
C PRO A 597 -31.70 0.63 -9.75
N GLY A 598 -32.06 -0.22 -10.71
CA GLY A 598 -31.69 -1.64 -10.71
C GLY A 598 -30.20 -1.88 -10.94
N CYS A 599 -29.47 -0.89 -11.47
CA CYS A 599 -28.03 -0.95 -11.70
C CYS A 599 -27.20 -0.41 -10.54
N CYS A 600 -27.81 0.16 -9.49
CA CYS A 600 -27.08 0.57 -8.28
C CYS A 600 -26.46 -0.67 -7.61
N ARG A 601 -25.14 -0.65 -7.36
CA ARG A 601 -24.42 -1.74 -6.69
C ARG A 601 -23.78 -1.29 -5.38
N SER A 602 -23.74 0.01 -5.11
CA SER A 602 -23.21 0.60 -3.88
C SER A 602 -24.10 1.70 -3.35
N LEU A 603 -23.88 2.09 -2.09
CA LEU A 603 -24.51 3.27 -1.49
C LEU A 603 -24.14 4.56 -2.25
N HIS A 604 -22.91 4.66 -2.79
CA HIS A 604 -22.48 5.78 -3.64
C HIS A 604 -23.30 5.85 -4.94
N ASP A 605 -23.62 4.72 -5.57
CA ASP A 605 -24.46 4.68 -6.77
C ASP A 605 -25.86 5.24 -6.49
N VAL A 606 -26.46 4.84 -5.37
CA VAL A 606 -27.78 5.33 -4.95
C VAL A 606 -27.75 6.84 -4.71
N LEU A 607 -26.75 7.33 -3.97
CA LEU A 607 -26.54 8.75 -3.71
C LEU A 607 -26.42 9.54 -5.02
N ARG A 608 -25.54 9.09 -5.93
CA ARG A 608 -25.31 9.72 -7.25
C ARG A 608 -26.57 9.73 -8.12
N TYR A 609 -27.30 8.61 -8.18
CA TYR A 609 -28.54 8.52 -8.95
C TYR A 609 -29.60 9.50 -8.42
N VAL A 610 -29.78 9.52 -7.09
CA VAL A 610 -30.78 10.37 -6.46
C VAL A 610 -30.49 11.85 -6.70
N HIS A 611 -29.24 12.26 -6.49
CA HIS A 611 -28.79 13.63 -6.76
C HIS A 611 -29.11 14.06 -8.20
N GLU A 612 -28.64 13.28 -9.19
CA GLU A 612 -28.78 13.61 -10.61
C GLU A 612 -30.25 13.72 -11.03
N LYS A 613 -31.10 12.78 -10.59
CA LYS A 613 -32.52 12.78 -10.97
C LYS A 613 -33.33 13.86 -10.25
N ALA A 614 -32.94 14.25 -9.04
CA ALA A 614 -33.54 15.38 -8.35
C ALA A 614 -33.24 16.69 -9.09
N VAL A 615 -31.99 16.89 -9.51
CA VAL A 615 -31.58 18.05 -10.31
C VAL A 615 -32.34 18.08 -11.65
N GLU A 616 -32.40 16.96 -12.38
CA GLU A 616 -33.12 16.86 -13.65
C GLU A 616 -34.61 17.23 -13.52
N GLU A 617 -35.28 16.82 -12.43
CA GLU A 617 -36.69 17.13 -12.19
C GLU A 617 -36.91 18.62 -11.88
N MET A 618 -35.97 19.28 -11.21
CA MET A 618 -36.03 20.72 -10.99
C MET A 618 -35.94 21.51 -12.30
N PHE A 619 -35.20 21.00 -13.31
CA PHE A 619 -35.17 21.57 -14.66
C PHE A 619 -36.42 21.22 -15.50
N SER A 620 -37.04 20.05 -15.28
CA SER A 620 -38.18 19.55 -16.07
C SER A 620 -39.51 20.29 -15.77
N LEU A 621 -39.61 20.94 -14.60
CA LEU A 621 -40.69 21.82 -14.20
C LEU A 621 -40.88 23.07 -15.11
N GLY A 622 -39.94 23.32 -16.03
CA GLY A 622 -40.03 24.33 -17.10
C GLY A 622 -40.91 23.97 -18.32
N GLY A 623 -41.53 22.77 -18.35
CA GLY A 623 -42.59 22.38 -19.29
C GLY A 623 -42.18 21.36 -20.38
N ARG A 624 -43.00 20.32 -20.62
CA ARG A 624 -42.82 19.32 -21.68
C ARG A 624 -43.40 19.78 -23.03
N GLY A 625 -42.56 19.82 -24.08
CA GLY A 625 -42.95 20.01 -25.47
C GLY A 625 -42.16 21.11 -26.19
N ARG A 626 -42.08 21.05 -27.53
CA ARG A 626 -41.34 21.96 -28.46
C ARG A 626 -41.67 23.47 -28.37
N ARG A 627 -42.35 23.94 -27.32
CA ARG A 627 -42.47 25.35 -26.91
C ARG A 627 -41.72 25.54 -25.59
N ARG A 628 -40.41 25.68 -25.68
CA ARG A 628 -39.51 25.90 -24.54
C ARG A 628 -39.86 27.25 -23.86
N PHE A 629 -40.13 27.20 -22.54
CA PHE A 629 -40.23 28.33 -21.60
C PHE A 629 -41.45 29.27 -21.69
N ARG A 630 -42.64 28.79 -21.27
CA ARG A 630 -43.77 29.68 -20.93
C ARG A 630 -43.47 30.33 -19.56
N GLY A 631 -43.00 31.57 -19.54
CA GLY A 631 -42.70 32.28 -18.27
C GLY A 631 -41.34 32.98 -18.23
N ALA A 632 -40.40 32.62 -19.10
CA ALA A 632 -39.12 33.32 -19.18
C ALA A 632 -39.28 34.75 -19.74
N ARG A 633 -38.46 35.69 -19.27
CA ARG A 633 -38.46 37.10 -19.68
C ARG A 633 -37.14 37.47 -20.34
N LYS A 634 -37.17 38.17 -21.48
CA LYS A 634 -35.95 38.63 -22.15
C LYS A 634 -35.31 39.73 -21.30
N LEU A 635 -34.03 39.62 -20.98
CA LEU A 635 -33.29 40.64 -20.26
C LEU A 635 -32.80 41.71 -21.25
N ALA A 636 -33.07 42.99 -20.97
CA ALA A 636 -32.41 44.10 -21.65
C ALA A 636 -31.00 44.26 -21.05
N SER A 637 -29.98 44.12 -21.88
CA SER A 637 -28.57 44.13 -21.49
C SER A 637 -27.72 44.86 -22.53
N ASP A 638 -26.67 45.52 -22.07
CA ASP A 638 -25.67 46.19 -22.91
C ASP A 638 -24.52 45.24 -23.33
N ILE A 639 -24.53 44.00 -22.83
CA ILE A 639 -23.61 42.93 -23.24
C ILE A 639 -24.12 42.29 -24.53
N PRO A 640 -23.26 41.93 -25.51
CA PRO A 640 -23.64 41.34 -26.80
C PRO A 640 -24.11 39.86 -26.70
N VAL A 641 -24.92 39.52 -25.70
CA VAL A 641 -25.50 38.19 -25.46
C VAL A 641 -26.98 38.32 -25.10
N THR A 642 -27.84 37.54 -25.76
CA THR A 642 -29.28 37.51 -25.43
C THR A 642 -29.54 36.59 -24.23
N PHE A 643 -30.18 37.13 -23.18
CA PHE A 643 -30.53 36.40 -21.96
C PHE A 643 -32.05 36.27 -21.76
N TYR A 644 -32.45 35.12 -21.22
CA TYR A 644 -33.80 34.87 -20.71
C TYR A 644 -33.76 34.48 -19.23
N VAL A 645 -34.55 35.15 -18.40
CA VAL A 645 -34.60 34.94 -16.94
C VAL A 645 -35.92 34.26 -16.54
N LEU A 646 -35.83 33.24 -15.69
CA LEU A 646 -36.95 32.52 -15.10
C LEU A 646 -36.91 32.65 -13.56
N ASP A 647 -37.97 33.16 -12.96
CA ASP A 647 -38.08 33.33 -11.50
C ASP A 647 -38.64 32.05 -10.84
N LEU A 648 -37.93 31.53 -9.84
CA LEU A 648 -38.30 30.36 -9.04
C LEU A 648 -39.03 30.75 -7.74
N ALA A 649 -38.63 31.85 -7.10
CA ALA A 649 -39.23 32.39 -5.89
C ALA A 649 -38.59 33.74 -5.52
N ASP A 650 -39.34 34.84 -5.70
CA ASP A 650 -38.96 36.19 -5.28
C ASP A 650 -37.62 36.69 -5.87
N GLY A 651 -37.15 36.08 -6.96
CA GLY A 651 -35.93 36.45 -7.69
C GLY A 651 -36.12 37.66 -8.62
N LEU A 652 -37.37 38.03 -8.95
CA LEU A 652 -37.72 39.24 -9.72
C LEU A 652 -38.60 40.21 -8.90
N ALA A 653 -38.60 41.48 -9.28
CA ALA A 653 -39.55 42.45 -8.73
C ALA A 653 -41.01 42.11 -9.13
N ARG A 654 -41.96 42.25 -8.18
CA ARG A 654 -43.37 41.88 -8.36
C ARG A 654 -44.06 42.51 -9.58
N GLU A 655 -43.64 43.71 -9.98
CA GLU A 655 -44.19 44.43 -11.14
C GLU A 655 -43.66 43.89 -12.49
N SER A 656 -42.54 43.17 -12.46
CA SER A 656 -41.80 42.70 -13.64
C SER A 656 -42.30 41.37 -14.17
N HIS A 657 -43.11 40.63 -13.39
CA HIS A 657 -43.78 39.42 -13.85
C HIS A 657 -44.79 39.67 -14.99
N ARG A 658 -45.19 40.92 -15.28
CA ARG A 658 -46.11 41.26 -16.38
C ARG A 658 -45.40 41.79 -17.64
N LYS A 659 -44.13 42.20 -17.56
CA LYS A 659 -43.36 42.72 -18.69
C LYS A 659 -42.88 41.57 -19.57
N LYS A 660 -42.78 41.74 -20.90
CA LYS A 660 -42.17 40.74 -21.82
C LYS A 660 -40.64 40.82 -21.86
N GLN A 661 -40.11 42.02 -21.63
CA GLN A 661 -38.69 42.32 -21.51
C GLN A 661 -38.48 43.03 -20.16
N ILE A 662 -37.46 42.63 -19.41
CA ILE A 662 -37.13 43.14 -18.08
C ILE A 662 -35.75 43.79 -18.10
N ALA A 663 -35.55 44.83 -17.29
CA ALA A 663 -34.23 45.44 -17.09
C ALA A 663 -33.43 44.64 -16.05
N VAL A 664 -32.10 44.79 -16.02
CA VAL A 664 -31.25 44.19 -14.98
C VAL A 664 -31.71 44.61 -13.57
N ASN A 665 -32.10 45.88 -13.40
CA ASN A 665 -32.63 46.41 -12.14
C ASN A 665 -33.96 45.76 -11.69
N ASP A 666 -34.63 45.00 -12.56
CA ASP A 666 -35.83 44.24 -12.21
C ASP A 666 -35.50 42.88 -11.55
N VAL A 667 -34.23 42.44 -11.55
CA VAL A 667 -33.75 41.18 -10.93
C VAL A 667 -33.28 41.45 -9.49
N LYS A 668 -33.76 40.64 -8.54
CA LYS A 668 -33.49 40.76 -7.08
C LYS A 668 -32.59 39.65 -6.53
N SER A 669 -32.31 38.62 -7.31
CA SER A 669 -31.45 37.51 -6.91
C SER A 669 -30.06 38.01 -6.55
N PHE A 670 -29.66 37.79 -5.30
CA PHE A 670 -28.34 38.15 -4.80
C PHE A 670 -27.20 37.55 -5.62
N PRO A 671 -27.17 36.23 -5.87
CA PRO A 671 -26.11 35.64 -6.67
C PRO A 671 -26.12 36.12 -8.14
N PHE A 672 -27.30 36.40 -8.71
CA PHE A 672 -27.38 36.97 -10.07
C PHE A 672 -26.73 38.35 -10.16
N ILE A 673 -27.06 39.25 -9.23
CA ILE A 673 -26.54 40.63 -9.22
C ILE A 673 -25.02 40.62 -9.06
N ALA A 674 -24.49 39.83 -8.12
CA ALA A 674 -23.05 39.72 -7.88
C ALA A 674 -22.28 39.24 -9.12
N LEU A 675 -22.78 38.21 -9.80
CA LEU A 675 -22.19 37.73 -11.06
C LEU A 675 -22.29 38.80 -12.17
N TRP A 676 -23.42 39.50 -12.24
CA TRP A 676 -23.68 40.50 -13.27
C TRP A 676 -22.78 41.75 -13.15
N GLU A 677 -22.50 42.20 -11.94
CA GLU A 677 -21.55 43.30 -11.66
C GLU A 677 -20.14 42.98 -12.17
N GLY A 678 -19.73 41.71 -12.09
CA GLY A 678 -18.46 41.26 -12.67
C GLY A 678 -18.44 41.29 -14.20
N LEU A 679 -19.56 40.91 -14.84
CA LEU A 679 -19.69 40.90 -16.31
C LEU A 679 -19.71 42.31 -16.94
N THR A 680 -20.14 43.33 -16.18
CA THR A 680 -20.24 44.72 -16.62
C THR A 680 -19.16 45.64 -16.04
N CYS A 681 -18.06 45.07 -15.53
CA CYS A 681 -17.02 45.86 -14.87
C CYS A 681 -16.37 46.92 -15.81
N PRO A 682 -15.97 48.11 -15.30
CA PRO A 682 -15.32 49.14 -16.10
C PRO A 682 -13.99 48.63 -16.69
N GLY A 683 -13.90 48.56 -18.02
CA GLY A 683 -12.77 47.97 -18.74
C GLY A 683 -13.05 46.60 -19.38
N ALA A 684 -14.25 46.04 -19.19
CA ALA A 684 -14.71 44.87 -19.94
C ALA A 684 -14.79 45.19 -21.44
N THR A 685 -13.85 44.67 -22.24
CA THR A 685 -13.83 44.81 -23.70
C THR A 685 -14.84 43.88 -24.36
N TRP A 686 -16.11 44.24 -24.29
CA TRP A 686 -17.11 43.74 -25.24
C TRP A 686 -16.95 44.52 -26.55
N SER A 687 -15.99 44.14 -27.40
CA SER A 687 -15.67 44.91 -28.62
C SER A 687 -16.89 45.08 -29.53
N GLN A 688 -17.12 46.29 -30.03
CA GLN A 688 -18.20 46.61 -30.99
C GLN A 688 -18.03 45.94 -32.37
N HIS A 689 -16.94 45.19 -32.57
CA HIS A 689 -16.64 44.42 -33.79
C HIS A 689 -16.92 42.91 -33.66
N VAL A 690 -17.45 42.44 -32.52
CA VAL A 690 -18.08 41.11 -32.47
C VAL A 690 -19.50 41.26 -33.01
N THR A 691 -19.60 41.59 -34.30
CA THR A 691 -20.75 41.10 -35.07
C THR A 691 -20.60 39.58 -35.05
N HIS A 692 -21.63 38.91 -34.55
CA HIS A 692 -21.78 37.46 -34.57
C HIS A 692 -21.03 36.86 -35.75
N PHE A 693 -20.18 35.86 -35.48
CA PHE A 693 -19.70 34.95 -36.51
C PHE A 693 -20.89 34.69 -37.45
N ASP A 694 -20.74 35.03 -38.73
CA ASP A 694 -21.84 35.05 -39.69
C ASP A 694 -22.23 33.58 -39.94
N TRP A 695 -23.02 33.04 -39.00
CA TRP A 695 -23.57 31.70 -39.06
C TRP A 695 -24.42 31.56 -40.32
N ASP A 696 -24.88 32.66 -40.93
CA ASP A 696 -25.52 32.59 -42.25
C ASP A 696 -24.53 32.15 -43.32
N VAL A 697 -23.24 32.48 -43.28
CA VAL A 697 -22.22 31.96 -44.24
C VAL A 697 -21.96 30.46 -44.03
N PHE A 698 -21.91 30.01 -42.78
CA PHE A 698 -21.63 28.61 -42.46
C PHE A 698 -22.86 27.71 -42.69
N ASP A 699 -24.06 28.15 -42.32
CA ASP A 699 -25.33 27.47 -42.63
C ASP A 699 -25.66 27.53 -44.14
N ARG A 700 -25.27 28.60 -44.86
CA ARG A 700 -25.34 28.65 -46.34
C ARG A 700 -24.47 27.58 -47.00
N ALA A 701 -23.36 27.20 -46.39
CA ALA A 701 -22.45 26.17 -46.90
C ALA A 701 -22.86 24.75 -46.48
N ALA A 702 -23.47 24.58 -45.30
CA ALA A 702 -23.84 23.28 -44.74
C ALA A 702 -25.24 22.79 -45.15
N THR A 703 -26.17 23.68 -45.49
CA THR A 703 -27.55 23.32 -45.82
C THR A 703 -28.09 24.16 -46.96
N GLY A 704 -28.22 23.55 -48.14
CA GLY A 704 -28.90 24.17 -49.26
C GLY A 704 -30.33 24.62 -48.89
N GLY A 705 -30.58 25.92 -49.03
CA GLY A 705 -31.90 26.53 -49.22
C GLY A 705 -32.81 26.64 -47.98
N GLY A 706 -32.76 27.78 -47.29
CA GLY A 706 -33.81 28.21 -46.36
C GLY A 706 -33.50 29.53 -45.65
N ILE A 707 -34.36 30.54 -45.80
CA ILE A 707 -34.24 31.89 -45.18
C ILE A 707 -34.82 31.87 -43.76
N ILE A 708 -34.08 32.07 -42.66
CA ILE A 708 -34.67 32.38 -41.33
C ILE A 708 -33.80 33.31 -40.43
N SER A 709 -34.54 34.14 -39.69
CA SER A 709 -34.31 35.32 -38.79
C SER A 709 -33.47 35.19 -37.51
N PHE A 710 -32.89 36.34 -37.10
CA PHE A 710 -32.14 36.71 -35.87
C PHE A 710 -32.81 36.42 -34.49
N ASP A 711 -34.01 35.84 -34.44
CA ASP A 711 -34.83 35.68 -33.21
C ASP A 711 -34.92 34.23 -32.68
N SER A 712 -33.98 33.36 -33.05
CA SER A 712 -34.03 31.94 -32.66
C SER A 712 -33.74 31.73 -31.15
N GLN A 713 -34.76 31.31 -30.38
CA GLN A 713 -34.64 30.90 -28.98
C GLN A 713 -33.70 29.69 -28.77
N SER A 714 -33.26 29.02 -29.83
CA SER A 714 -32.35 27.87 -29.78
C SER A 714 -30.91 28.22 -29.38
N LEU A 715 -30.51 29.49 -29.47
CA LEU A 715 -29.13 29.95 -29.28
C LEU A 715 -28.94 30.93 -28.10
N ALA A 716 -29.98 31.17 -27.29
CA ALA A 716 -29.95 32.16 -26.21
C ALA A 716 -29.36 31.62 -24.88
N SER A 717 -28.87 32.53 -24.03
CA SER A 717 -28.42 32.26 -22.66
C SER A 717 -29.62 32.29 -21.69
N TYR A 718 -29.57 31.51 -20.61
CA TYR A 718 -30.69 31.35 -19.66
C TYR A 718 -30.25 31.48 -18.21
N ALA A 719 -31.08 32.09 -17.36
CA ALA A 719 -30.87 32.18 -15.91
C ALA A 719 -32.14 31.75 -15.16
N LEU A 720 -32.01 30.85 -14.20
CA LEU A 720 -33.00 30.55 -13.17
C LEU A 720 -32.60 31.25 -11.88
N VAL A 721 -33.53 32.01 -11.29
CA VAL A 721 -33.22 32.89 -10.15
C VAL A 721 -34.23 32.73 -9.02
N SER A 722 -33.76 32.70 -7.77
CA SER A 722 -34.52 33.04 -6.56
C SER A 722 -33.76 34.13 -5.78
N GLU A 723 -34.26 34.57 -4.62
CA GLU A 723 -33.53 35.50 -3.74
C GLU A 723 -32.07 35.06 -3.46
N ASP A 724 -31.87 33.77 -3.17
CA ASP A 724 -30.62 33.18 -2.68
C ASP A 724 -29.99 32.16 -3.65
N TYR A 725 -30.65 31.81 -4.76
CA TYR A 725 -30.17 30.80 -5.70
C TYR A 725 -30.07 31.33 -7.14
N LEU A 726 -29.03 30.89 -7.85
CA LEU A 726 -28.79 31.18 -9.26
C LEU A 726 -28.35 29.90 -9.97
N ASN A 727 -29.00 29.60 -11.08
CA ASN A 727 -28.45 28.68 -12.07
C ASN A 727 -28.46 29.37 -13.45
N ILE A 728 -27.30 29.67 -14.01
CA ILE A 728 -27.19 30.44 -15.25
C ILE A 728 -26.26 29.75 -16.25
N GLY A 729 -26.77 29.57 -17.47
CA GLY A 729 -26.02 29.08 -18.63
C GLY A 729 -25.76 30.22 -19.61
N ILE A 730 -24.49 30.54 -19.84
CA ILE A 730 -24.04 31.63 -20.70
C ILE A 730 -23.38 31.05 -21.96
N ARG A 731 -23.77 31.57 -23.13
CA ARG A 731 -23.21 31.25 -24.44
C ARG A 731 -22.71 32.51 -25.14
N PHE A 732 -21.43 32.53 -25.52
CA PHE A 732 -20.83 33.57 -26.35
C PHE A 732 -19.76 32.96 -27.26
N GLY A 733 -19.84 33.22 -28.57
CA GLY A 733 -18.92 32.62 -29.55
C GLY A 733 -18.89 31.08 -29.48
N TYR A 734 -17.70 30.51 -29.26
CA TYR A 734 -17.47 29.07 -29.10
C TYR A 734 -17.43 28.60 -27.63
N HIS A 735 -17.77 29.49 -26.67
CA HIS A 735 -17.72 29.19 -25.23
C HIS A 735 -19.09 28.87 -24.65
N PHE A 736 -19.09 27.87 -23.77
CA PHE A 736 -20.22 27.47 -22.96
C PHE A 736 -19.84 27.52 -21.48
N THR A 737 -20.65 28.21 -20.68
CA THR A 737 -20.41 28.35 -19.25
C THR A 737 -21.68 28.09 -18.47
N VAL A 738 -21.55 27.39 -17.33
CA VAL A 738 -22.63 27.18 -16.36
C VAL A 738 -22.15 27.64 -14.99
N VAL A 739 -22.94 28.47 -14.32
CA VAL A 739 -22.75 28.84 -12.91
C VAL A 739 -23.98 28.39 -12.13
N ASP A 740 -23.77 27.67 -11.04
CA ASP A 740 -24.80 27.20 -10.12
C ASP A 740 -24.41 27.60 -8.69
N ALA A 741 -25.24 28.37 -8.01
CA ALA A 741 -24.89 29.00 -6.74
C ALA A 741 -26.08 29.06 -5.78
N LEU A 742 -25.83 28.68 -4.53
CA LEU A 742 -26.71 28.90 -3.39
C LEU A 742 -25.99 29.79 -2.38
N CYS A 743 -26.56 30.96 -2.10
CA CYS A 743 -25.98 32.04 -1.30
C CYS A 743 -26.99 32.52 -0.26
N GLY A 744 -27.31 31.63 0.68
CA GLY A 744 -28.17 31.90 1.84
C GLY A 744 -27.42 32.54 3.01
N PHE A 745 -28.14 32.71 4.12
CA PHE A 745 -27.59 33.30 5.36
C PHE A 745 -26.81 32.31 6.21
N GLU A 746 -27.01 31.00 6.03
CA GLU A 746 -26.31 29.94 6.75
C GLU A 746 -25.05 29.52 5.98
N GLU A 747 -23.87 29.81 6.53
CA GLU A 747 -22.59 29.58 5.83
C GLU A 747 -22.39 28.12 5.41
N ARG A 748 -22.85 27.18 6.23
CA ARG A 748 -22.69 25.73 6.02
C ARG A 748 -23.43 25.20 4.80
N ASP A 749 -24.48 25.90 4.36
CA ASP A 749 -25.33 25.50 3.24
C ASP A 749 -24.88 26.14 1.90
N ASN A 750 -23.98 27.12 1.95
CA ASN A 750 -23.60 27.91 0.78
C ASN A 750 -22.59 27.20 -0.13
N TYR A 751 -22.84 27.22 -1.44
CA TYR A 751 -21.93 26.69 -2.46
C TYR A 751 -22.00 27.48 -3.77
N ILE A 752 -20.88 27.49 -4.52
CA ILE A 752 -20.80 27.97 -5.90
C ILE A 752 -20.11 26.89 -6.72
N SER A 753 -20.71 26.51 -7.84
CA SER A 753 -20.20 25.60 -8.84
C SER A 753 -20.09 26.33 -10.18
N PHE A 754 -18.92 26.29 -10.79
CA PHE A 754 -18.59 26.94 -12.05
C PHE A 754 -18.07 25.90 -13.04
N ARG A 755 -18.62 25.89 -14.26
CA ARG A 755 -18.15 25.04 -15.35
C ARG A 755 -17.89 25.89 -16.60
N PHE A 756 -16.75 25.68 -17.23
CA PHE A 756 -16.33 26.37 -18.44
C PHE A 756 -15.85 25.35 -19.49
N GLU A 757 -16.31 25.47 -20.74
CA GLU A 757 -15.96 24.59 -21.86
C GLU A 757 -16.01 25.34 -23.20
N GLY A 758 -15.20 24.91 -24.17
CA GLY A 758 -15.24 25.40 -25.56
C GLY A 758 -14.12 26.39 -25.93
N GLY A 759 -14.05 26.82 -27.19
CA GLY A 759 -13.05 27.75 -27.74
C GLY A 759 -12.74 27.53 -29.22
N GLY A 760 -12.38 28.59 -29.94
CA GLY A 760 -12.17 28.58 -31.41
C GLY A 760 -10.71 28.52 -31.88
N ALA A 761 -9.75 28.37 -30.98
CA ALA A 761 -8.31 28.33 -31.29
C ALA A 761 -7.70 26.93 -31.16
N ASP A 762 -6.42 26.80 -31.53
CA ASP A 762 -5.64 25.58 -31.41
C ASP A 762 -5.66 25.02 -29.98
N PHE A 763 -5.64 23.69 -29.86
CA PHE A 763 -5.80 22.98 -28.59
C PHE A 763 -4.82 23.47 -27.49
N GLU A 764 -3.58 23.78 -27.85
CA GLU A 764 -2.57 24.30 -26.92
C GLU A 764 -2.98 25.64 -26.31
N LYS A 765 -3.51 26.57 -27.11
CA LYS A 765 -3.97 27.88 -26.62
C LYS A 765 -5.21 27.78 -25.75
N ARG A 766 -6.13 26.87 -26.09
CA ARG A 766 -7.30 26.54 -25.25
C ARG A 766 -6.88 25.99 -23.87
N CYS A 767 -5.84 25.14 -23.83
CA CYS A 767 -5.26 24.65 -22.58
C CYS A 767 -4.58 25.76 -21.77
N LEU A 768 -3.85 26.69 -22.42
CA LEU A 768 -3.25 27.84 -21.73
C LEU A 768 -4.32 28.75 -21.08
N ARG A 769 -5.45 28.98 -21.74
CA ARG A 769 -6.57 29.70 -21.12
C ARG A 769 -7.16 28.95 -19.93
N VAL A 770 -7.38 27.64 -20.05
CA VAL A 770 -7.88 26.82 -18.94
C VAL A 770 -6.94 26.87 -17.74
N LEU A 771 -5.62 26.89 -17.97
CA LEU A 771 -4.61 27.09 -16.92
C LEU A 771 -4.70 28.49 -16.28
N PHE A 772 -4.88 29.55 -17.07
CA PHE A 772 -5.13 30.89 -16.56
C PHE A 772 -6.38 30.93 -15.65
N LEU A 773 -7.50 30.41 -16.15
CA LEU A 773 -8.76 30.32 -15.38
C LEU A 773 -8.58 29.55 -14.08
N ALA A 774 -7.88 28.41 -14.13
CA ALA A 774 -7.63 27.59 -12.96
C ALA A 774 -6.82 28.33 -11.89
N GLN A 775 -5.75 29.02 -12.27
CA GLN A 775 -4.89 29.74 -11.34
C GLN A 775 -5.63 30.92 -10.68
N VAL A 776 -6.44 31.68 -11.43
CA VAL A 776 -7.24 32.77 -10.86
C VAL A 776 -8.28 32.24 -9.87
N LEU A 777 -9.02 31.18 -10.24
CA LEU A 777 -10.04 30.60 -9.36
C LEU A 777 -9.44 29.99 -8.09
N GLN A 778 -8.29 29.33 -8.19
CA GLN A 778 -7.54 28.81 -7.03
C GLN A 778 -7.10 29.94 -6.07
N ASN A 779 -6.62 31.07 -6.61
CA ASN A 779 -6.27 32.25 -5.81
C ASN A 779 -7.46 32.85 -5.05
N HIS A 780 -8.68 32.52 -5.46
CA HIS A 780 -9.93 32.95 -4.84
C HIS A 780 -10.66 31.81 -4.12
N HIS A 781 -9.90 30.81 -3.64
CA HIS A 781 -10.35 29.72 -2.78
C HIS A 781 -11.40 28.79 -3.40
N PHE A 782 -11.35 28.59 -4.72
CA PHE A 782 -12.07 27.50 -5.36
C PHE A 782 -11.22 26.23 -5.43
N GLU A 783 -11.85 25.09 -5.22
CA GLU A 783 -11.33 23.78 -5.61
C GLU A 783 -11.54 23.61 -7.11
N VAL A 784 -10.45 23.55 -7.88
CA VAL A 784 -10.50 23.52 -9.35
C VAL A 784 -10.04 22.16 -9.88
N VAL A 785 -10.87 21.57 -10.73
CA VAL A 785 -10.55 20.40 -11.56
C VAL A 785 -10.56 20.86 -13.02
N SER A 786 -9.41 20.75 -13.69
CA SER A 786 -9.29 21.05 -15.12
C SER A 786 -8.79 19.81 -15.87
N LYS A 787 -9.31 19.60 -17.08
CA LYS A 787 -8.86 18.53 -17.97
C LYS A 787 -8.95 19.04 -19.41
N GLN A 788 -7.81 19.16 -20.09
CA GLN A 788 -7.74 19.64 -21.49
C GLN A 788 -8.32 21.06 -21.65
N ASP A 789 -9.46 21.22 -22.35
CA ASP A 789 -10.09 22.49 -22.71
C ASP A 789 -11.36 22.80 -21.89
N TRP A 790 -11.63 22.02 -20.83
CA TRP A 790 -12.71 22.29 -19.88
C TRP A 790 -12.21 22.38 -18.44
N LEU A 791 -12.97 23.12 -17.64
CA LEU A 791 -12.69 23.41 -16.25
C LEU A 791 -13.97 23.34 -15.43
N THR A 792 -13.89 22.74 -14.25
CA THR A 792 -14.90 22.87 -13.20
C THR A 792 -14.25 23.39 -11.93
N ALA A 793 -14.90 24.34 -11.27
CA ALA A 793 -14.47 24.91 -10.01
C ALA A 793 -15.63 24.89 -9.01
N ARG A 794 -15.34 24.55 -7.76
CA ARG A 794 -16.33 24.49 -6.69
C ARG A 794 -15.81 25.20 -5.45
N ALA A 795 -16.70 25.91 -4.78
CA ALA A 795 -16.46 26.48 -3.47
C ALA A 795 -17.65 26.16 -2.58
N GLU A 796 -17.41 25.93 -1.29
CA GLU A 796 -18.43 25.62 -0.27
C GLU A 796 -18.07 26.28 1.05
N LYS A 797 -19.03 26.36 1.98
CA LYS A 797 -18.83 26.80 3.37
C LYS A 797 -18.26 28.23 3.46
N PHE A 798 -19.06 29.22 3.07
CA PHE A 798 -18.63 30.63 3.03
C PHE A 798 -19.77 31.60 3.38
N SER A 799 -19.39 32.81 3.80
CA SER A 799 -20.33 33.88 4.14
C SER A 799 -20.97 34.50 2.90
N ARG A 800 -22.08 35.23 3.08
CA ARG A 800 -22.75 35.91 1.96
C ARG A 800 -21.88 37.02 1.34
N GLU A 801 -20.98 37.64 2.11
CA GLU A 801 -20.02 38.63 1.60
C GLU A 801 -18.97 37.95 0.72
N GLU A 802 -18.39 36.83 1.17
CA GLU A 802 -17.43 36.04 0.38
C GLU A 802 -18.06 35.46 -0.90
N ALA A 803 -19.35 35.10 -0.84
CA ALA A 803 -20.12 34.66 -1.99
C ALA A 803 -20.19 35.75 -3.08
N ARG A 804 -20.34 37.02 -2.68
CA ARG A 804 -20.39 38.17 -3.59
C ARG A 804 -19.06 38.31 -4.33
N ASP A 805 -17.96 38.35 -3.58
CA ASP A 805 -16.61 38.51 -4.14
C ASP A 805 -16.32 37.41 -5.16
N ARG A 806 -16.58 36.15 -4.77
CA ARG A 806 -16.35 34.97 -5.60
C ARG A 806 -17.18 34.98 -6.90
N LEU A 807 -18.45 35.36 -6.84
CA LEU A 807 -19.31 35.48 -8.03
C LEU A 807 -18.92 36.65 -8.93
N GLU A 808 -18.51 37.78 -8.36
CA GLU A 808 -18.02 38.92 -9.12
C GLU A 808 -16.73 38.56 -9.89
N ILE A 809 -15.82 37.83 -9.26
CA ILE A 809 -14.59 37.34 -9.91
C ILE A 809 -14.91 36.42 -11.09
N ILE A 810 -15.85 35.48 -10.92
CA ILE A 810 -16.32 34.64 -12.03
C ILE A 810 -16.87 35.52 -13.16
N GLY A 811 -17.67 36.54 -12.85
CA GLY A 811 -18.20 37.49 -13.85
C GLY A 811 -17.09 38.22 -14.61
N ARG A 812 -16.07 38.73 -13.91
CA ARG A 812 -14.92 39.41 -14.52
C ARG A 812 -14.08 38.48 -15.40
N LEU A 813 -13.87 37.24 -14.96
CA LEU A 813 -13.20 36.21 -15.76
C LEU A 813 -13.93 35.95 -17.07
N LEU A 814 -15.27 35.86 -17.03
CA LEU A 814 -16.07 35.66 -18.22
C LEU A 814 -16.00 36.85 -19.19
N ALA A 815 -15.90 38.08 -18.69
CA ALA A 815 -15.68 39.25 -19.54
C ALA A 815 -14.28 39.30 -20.19
N PHE A 816 -13.26 38.68 -19.56
CA PHE A 816 -11.86 38.73 -20.00
C PHE A 816 -11.44 37.57 -20.92
N THR A 817 -12.16 36.44 -20.87
CA THR A 817 -11.87 35.20 -21.62
C THR A 817 -12.06 35.14 -23.14
N PRO A 818 -12.91 35.96 -23.79
CA PRO A 818 -13.24 35.78 -25.22
C PRO A 818 -12.05 35.83 -26.20
N PHE A 819 -10.97 36.54 -25.86
CA PHE A 819 -9.81 36.72 -26.76
C PHE A 819 -8.52 36.04 -26.30
N LEU A 820 -8.50 35.48 -25.09
CA LEU A 820 -7.29 34.88 -24.50
C LEU A 820 -6.74 33.69 -25.30
N ASP A 821 -7.61 32.96 -25.98
CA ASP A 821 -7.25 31.81 -26.82
C ASP A 821 -6.45 32.17 -28.07
N MET A 822 -6.49 33.43 -28.52
CA MET A 822 -5.76 33.85 -29.73
C MET A 822 -4.42 34.51 -29.39
N THR A 823 -4.27 34.99 -28.15
CA THR A 823 -3.14 35.81 -27.72
C THR A 823 -2.13 35.08 -26.82
N LEU A 824 -2.50 33.94 -26.23
CA LEU A 824 -1.61 33.14 -25.39
C LEU A 824 -0.73 32.22 -26.24
N ASP A 825 0.59 32.37 -26.12
CA ASP A 825 1.58 31.56 -26.84
C ASP A 825 2.43 30.67 -25.90
N ASP A 826 2.63 31.04 -24.63
CA ASP A 826 3.42 30.26 -23.68
C ASP A 826 2.95 30.29 -22.20
N LEU A 827 3.56 29.45 -21.35
CA LEU A 827 3.27 29.37 -19.92
C LEU A 827 3.76 30.59 -19.12
N ALA A 828 4.76 31.32 -19.60
CA ALA A 828 5.27 32.52 -18.93
C ALA A 828 4.28 33.69 -19.08
N GLU A 829 3.58 33.77 -20.22
CA GLU A 829 2.47 34.69 -20.46
C GLU A 829 1.29 34.43 -19.54
N VAL A 830 0.94 33.17 -19.30
CA VAL A 830 -0.10 32.80 -18.33
C VAL A 830 0.25 33.35 -16.94
N GLY A 831 1.47 33.13 -16.46
CA GLY A 831 1.92 33.67 -15.17
C GLY A 831 1.90 35.20 -15.10
N ARG A 832 2.30 35.89 -16.17
CA ARG A 832 2.21 37.35 -16.27
C ARG A 832 0.76 37.85 -16.26
N LEU A 833 -0.12 37.21 -17.01
CA LEU A 833 -1.54 37.58 -17.08
C LEU A 833 -2.28 37.34 -15.77
N VAL A 834 -1.97 36.26 -15.05
CA VAL A 834 -2.50 36.04 -13.69
C VAL A 834 -2.06 37.17 -12.76
N ALA A 835 -0.78 37.56 -12.80
CA ALA A 835 -0.29 38.68 -11.99
C ALA A 835 -0.94 40.02 -12.34
N VAL A 836 -1.13 40.31 -13.63
CA VAL A 836 -1.82 41.52 -14.11
C VAL A 836 -3.30 41.53 -13.71
N PHE A 837 -4.00 40.40 -13.86
CA PHE A 837 -5.40 40.25 -13.45
C PHE A 837 -5.55 40.47 -11.93
N SER A 838 -4.60 39.97 -11.13
CA SER A 838 -4.57 40.19 -9.67
C SER A 838 -4.16 41.62 -9.27
N GLN A 839 -3.33 42.32 -10.06
CA GLN A 839 -2.91 43.70 -9.77
C GLN A 839 -3.94 44.76 -10.20
N GLY A 840 -4.70 44.51 -11.27
CA GLY A 840 -5.83 45.34 -11.70
C GLY A 840 -6.96 45.43 -10.66
N GLN A 841 -6.89 44.65 -9.58
CA GLN A 841 -7.80 44.73 -8.43
C GLN A 841 -7.50 45.92 -7.48
N LYS A 842 -6.36 46.62 -7.60
CA LYS A 842 -5.91 47.63 -6.62
C LYS A 842 -5.99 49.10 -7.07
N GLY A 843 -6.47 49.44 -8.27
CA GLY A 843 -6.47 50.84 -8.74
C GLY A 843 -7.67 51.21 -9.63
N ALA A 844 -8.26 52.38 -9.38
CA ALA A 844 -9.34 52.98 -10.17
C ALA A 844 -8.87 53.60 -11.52
N GLY A 845 -7.93 52.95 -12.20
CA GLY A 845 -7.43 53.34 -13.53
C GLY A 845 -7.82 52.30 -14.57
N GLY A 846 -8.52 52.71 -15.62
CA GLY A 846 -9.03 51.82 -16.65
C GLY A 846 -7.95 51.02 -17.40
N ILE A 847 -8.34 49.85 -17.89
CA ILE A 847 -7.52 48.87 -18.63
C ILE A 847 -7.30 49.34 -20.10
N GLY A 848 -7.09 50.65 -20.30
CA GLY A 848 -7.16 51.31 -21.61
C GLY A 848 -5.85 51.87 -22.17
N GLU A 849 -4.70 51.69 -21.52
CA GLU A 849 -3.41 52.19 -22.02
C GLU A 849 -2.34 51.10 -21.99
N ILE A 850 -2.37 50.20 -22.97
CA ILE A 850 -1.17 49.48 -23.42
C ILE A 850 -1.25 49.39 -24.96
N ASP A 851 -1.08 50.53 -25.62
CA ASP A 851 -0.81 50.60 -27.07
C ASP A 851 0.68 50.91 -27.30
N GLY A 852 1.27 50.22 -28.28
CA GLY A 852 2.70 49.94 -28.38
C GLY A 852 3.67 51.11 -28.63
N ALA A 853 4.94 50.87 -28.25
CA ALA A 853 6.09 51.67 -28.69
C ALA A 853 7.39 50.83 -28.70
N VAL A 854 8.03 50.73 -29.86
CA VAL A 854 9.47 50.49 -30.09
C VAL A 854 9.92 51.68 -30.96
N PRO A 855 10.97 52.48 -30.60
CA PRO A 855 12.36 52.15 -31.00
C PRO A 855 13.53 52.67 -30.11
N ASP A 856 14.71 52.13 -30.43
CA ASP A 856 16.09 52.21 -29.89
C ASP A 856 16.78 53.61 -29.87
N ARG A 857 17.68 53.83 -28.89
CA ARG A 857 18.87 54.72 -28.99
C ARG A 857 20.02 54.27 -28.07
N ALA A 858 20.81 53.28 -28.48
CA ALA A 858 22.24 53.20 -28.11
C ALA A 858 23.15 52.43 -29.10
N GLY A 859 22.67 52.00 -30.27
CA GLY A 859 23.53 51.75 -31.44
C GLY A 859 24.73 50.80 -31.25
N ASN A 860 24.61 49.72 -30.48
CA ASN A 860 25.57 48.62 -30.51
C ASN A 860 24.83 47.28 -30.58
N SER A 861 25.25 46.46 -31.54
CA SER A 861 24.68 45.15 -31.89
C SER A 861 24.46 44.24 -30.69
N PHE A 862 23.21 43.92 -30.37
CA PHE A 862 22.89 42.83 -29.44
C PHE A 862 22.57 41.58 -30.27
N ARG A 863 23.44 40.57 -30.15
CA ARG A 863 23.28 39.26 -30.77
C ARG A 863 21.98 38.62 -30.29
N TRP A 864 21.31 37.90 -31.19
CA TRP A 864 20.33 36.88 -30.85
C TRP A 864 20.92 36.02 -29.72
N ALA A 865 20.26 36.01 -28.55
CA ALA A 865 20.57 35.01 -27.55
C ALA A 865 20.22 33.64 -28.14
N GLU A 866 21.19 32.74 -28.12
CA GLU A 866 21.08 31.37 -28.62
C GLU A 866 19.91 30.60 -27.97
N PRO A 867 19.39 29.55 -28.63
CA PRO A 867 18.32 28.72 -28.10
C PRO A 867 18.68 28.19 -26.71
N SER A 868 17.73 28.26 -25.78
CA SER A 868 17.87 27.77 -24.43
C SER A 868 18.27 26.28 -24.40
N THR A 869 19.46 26.01 -23.87
CA THR A 869 20.08 24.69 -23.67
C THR A 869 19.46 23.92 -22.49
N LEU A 870 18.15 23.69 -22.49
CA LEU A 870 17.51 22.89 -21.44
C LEU A 870 17.59 21.38 -21.79
N PRO A 871 18.16 20.53 -20.92
CA PRO A 871 18.28 19.10 -21.20
C PRO A 871 16.92 18.41 -21.23
N TYR A 872 16.73 17.46 -22.15
CA TYR A 872 15.54 16.61 -22.25
C TYR A 872 15.29 15.90 -20.90
N ARG A 873 14.09 16.07 -20.31
CA ARG A 873 13.76 15.56 -18.97
C ARG A 873 12.78 14.39 -19.02
N PRO A 874 13.25 13.14 -19.10
CA PRO A 874 12.39 11.97 -19.04
C PRO A 874 11.87 11.78 -17.60
N THR A 875 10.69 11.15 -17.47
CA THR A 875 10.13 10.77 -16.17
C THR A 875 10.33 9.29 -15.95
N TRP A 876 11.13 8.92 -14.95
CA TRP A 876 11.45 7.52 -14.64
C TRP A 876 10.31 6.81 -13.91
N ILE A 877 9.92 5.64 -14.41
CA ILE A 877 8.91 4.74 -13.83
C ILE A 877 9.58 3.65 -12.99
N THR A 878 10.69 3.13 -13.50
CA THR A 878 11.61 2.22 -12.81
C THR A 878 13.05 2.70 -13.04
N GLY A 879 14.06 2.00 -12.53
CA GLY A 879 15.46 2.31 -12.86
C GLY A 879 15.80 2.19 -14.35
N ASP A 880 14.98 1.44 -15.10
CA ASP A 880 15.26 1.03 -16.48
C ASP A 880 14.13 1.39 -17.47
N LEU A 881 13.03 1.98 -17.00
CA LEU A 881 11.88 2.40 -17.82
C LEU A 881 11.52 3.85 -17.52
N CYS A 882 11.43 4.67 -18.57
CA CYS A 882 11.00 6.07 -18.47
C CYS A 882 10.04 6.47 -19.60
N VAL A 883 9.34 7.59 -19.38
CA VAL A 883 8.37 8.17 -20.32
C VAL A 883 8.67 9.64 -20.60
N GLY A 884 8.34 10.12 -21.79
CA GLY A 884 8.59 11.50 -22.20
C GLY A 884 7.86 11.91 -23.49
N HIS A 885 8.04 13.15 -23.92
CA HIS A 885 7.55 13.64 -25.21
C HIS A 885 8.44 13.19 -26.37
N ALA A 886 7.94 13.28 -27.61
CA ALA A 886 8.74 12.96 -28.77
C ALA A 886 9.92 13.94 -28.90
N PRO A 887 11.16 13.46 -29.11
CA PRO A 887 12.30 14.36 -29.27
C PRO A 887 12.15 15.18 -30.55
N MET A 888 12.08 16.51 -30.40
CA MET A 888 11.84 17.45 -31.51
C MET A 888 13.12 18.11 -32.03
N SER A 889 14.28 17.78 -31.45
CA SER A 889 15.59 18.30 -31.89
C SER A 889 16.73 17.29 -31.70
N PHE A 890 17.82 17.46 -32.45
CA PHE A 890 19.05 16.66 -32.28
C PHE A 890 19.71 16.87 -30.91
N GLU A 891 19.52 18.04 -30.28
CA GLU A 891 20.01 18.32 -28.93
C GLU A 891 19.27 17.50 -27.87
N GLU A 892 17.95 17.31 -28.04
CA GLU A 892 17.18 16.42 -27.17
C GLU A 892 17.60 14.96 -27.34
N LEU A 893 17.86 14.52 -28.57
CA LEU A 893 18.39 13.17 -28.84
C LEU A 893 19.78 12.95 -28.19
N ASP A 894 20.67 13.94 -28.25
CA ASP A 894 21.97 13.85 -27.56
C ASP A 894 21.81 13.84 -26.03
N SER A 895 20.85 14.63 -25.51
CA SER A 895 20.50 14.63 -24.08
C SER A 895 19.92 13.29 -23.61
N ILE A 896 19.10 12.61 -24.43
CA ILE A 896 18.56 11.27 -24.15
C ILE A 896 19.70 10.26 -24.05
N ARG A 897 20.61 10.26 -25.02
CA ARG A 897 21.78 9.36 -25.05
C ARG A 897 22.73 9.60 -23.88
N LYS A 898 23.01 10.86 -23.53
CA LYS A 898 23.84 11.24 -22.36
C LYS A 898 23.27 10.75 -21.02
N GLN A 899 21.96 10.53 -20.95
CA GLN A 899 21.28 9.96 -19.77
C GLN A 899 21.32 8.42 -19.74
N GLY A 900 21.98 7.79 -20.72
CA GLY A 900 22.15 6.34 -20.81
C GLY A 900 20.88 5.61 -21.22
N ILE A 901 19.99 6.26 -21.97
CA ILE A 901 18.83 5.62 -22.59
C ILE A 901 19.30 4.95 -23.89
N ASP A 902 19.14 3.63 -23.98
CA ASP A 902 19.66 2.80 -25.07
C ASP A 902 18.58 2.41 -26.09
N ALA A 903 17.31 2.48 -25.70
CA ALA A 903 16.18 2.01 -26.51
C ALA A 903 14.96 2.93 -26.42
N VAL A 904 14.22 3.03 -27.52
CA VAL A 904 13.05 3.91 -27.65
C VAL A 904 11.86 3.13 -28.21
N MET A 905 10.71 3.25 -27.55
CA MET A 905 9.43 2.84 -28.12
C MET A 905 8.69 4.08 -28.62
N ASN A 906 8.65 4.21 -29.95
CA ASN A 906 8.05 5.36 -30.63
C ASN A 906 6.60 5.03 -30.99
N LEU A 907 5.66 5.76 -30.37
CA LEU A 907 4.22 5.59 -30.54
C LEU A 907 3.59 6.54 -31.58
N CYS A 908 4.38 7.42 -32.20
CA CYS A 908 3.89 8.47 -33.09
C CYS A 908 3.56 7.92 -34.47
N ALA A 909 2.27 7.86 -34.82
CA ALA A 909 1.83 7.64 -36.19
C ALA A 909 1.98 8.93 -37.04
N GLU A 910 1.87 10.08 -36.40
CA GLU A 910 1.87 11.43 -36.99
C GLU A 910 3.25 11.91 -37.45
N TYR A 911 4.33 11.34 -36.92
CA TYR A 911 5.71 11.68 -37.25
C TYR A 911 6.40 10.51 -37.96
N GLY A 912 5.98 10.28 -39.20
CA GLY A 912 6.36 9.09 -39.97
C GLY A 912 7.86 8.86 -40.17
N ASP A 913 8.70 9.90 -40.09
CA ASP A 913 10.16 9.77 -40.25
C ASP A 913 10.94 9.75 -38.93
N LEU A 914 10.30 10.06 -37.79
CA LEU A 914 10.99 10.23 -36.52
C LEU A 914 11.70 8.96 -36.05
N HIS A 915 11.04 7.80 -36.21
CA HIS A 915 11.62 6.50 -35.86
C HIS A 915 12.88 6.15 -36.66
N ARG A 916 13.04 6.70 -37.88
CA ARG A 916 14.26 6.54 -38.69
C ARG A 916 15.35 7.45 -38.16
N ILE A 917 15.02 8.69 -37.86
CA ILE A 917 15.94 9.67 -37.29
C ILE A 917 16.50 9.17 -35.95
N GLU A 918 15.65 8.64 -35.06
CA GLU A 918 16.04 8.05 -33.78
C GLU A 918 16.99 6.84 -33.96
N ARG A 919 16.72 6.00 -34.96
CA ARG A 919 17.55 4.83 -35.29
C ARG A 919 18.90 5.25 -35.86
N ASP A 920 18.92 6.21 -36.79
CA ASP A 920 20.13 6.76 -37.39
C ASP A 920 20.99 7.50 -36.34
N PHE A 921 20.36 8.01 -35.28
CA PHE A 921 21.05 8.60 -34.12
C PHE A 921 21.68 7.56 -33.17
N GLY A 922 21.41 6.26 -33.37
CA GLY A 922 22.01 5.15 -32.64
C GLY A 922 21.18 4.59 -31.48
N LEU A 923 19.87 4.83 -31.44
CA LEU A 923 18.95 4.24 -30.46
C LEU A 923 18.32 2.94 -31.00
N ASP A 924 18.05 1.96 -30.13
CA ASP A 924 17.29 0.76 -30.50
C ASP A 924 15.79 1.08 -30.52
N VAL A 925 15.23 1.33 -31.71
CA VAL A 925 13.86 1.85 -31.87
C VAL A 925 12.85 0.75 -32.21
N TYR A 926 11.85 0.58 -31.33
CA TYR A 926 10.63 -0.15 -31.65
C TYR A 926 9.55 0.82 -32.12
N TYR A 927 9.26 0.77 -33.41
CA TYR A 927 8.22 1.59 -34.02
C TYR A 927 6.85 0.94 -33.83
N PHE A 928 6.02 1.52 -32.96
CA PHE A 928 4.69 1.04 -32.63
C PHE A 928 3.66 2.17 -32.83
N PRO A 929 3.38 2.55 -34.08
CA PRO A 929 2.55 3.71 -34.38
C PRO A 929 1.12 3.49 -33.89
N ILE A 930 0.65 4.36 -32.99
CA ILE A 930 -0.73 4.40 -32.53
C ILE A 930 -1.29 5.76 -32.95
N GLU A 931 -2.37 5.76 -33.74
CA GLU A 931 -3.11 6.98 -34.07
C GLU A 931 -3.52 7.73 -32.81
N ASP A 932 -3.57 9.07 -32.88
CA ASP A 932 -3.87 9.88 -31.70
C ASP A 932 -5.25 9.55 -31.11
N ASP A 933 -5.32 9.43 -29.78
CA ASP A 933 -6.47 8.87 -29.01
C ASP A 933 -6.96 7.45 -29.40
N GLY A 934 -6.26 6.80 -30.33
CA GLY A 934 -6.48 5.42 -30.76
C GLY A 934 -6.01 4.38 -29.76
N VAL A 935 -6.34 3.12 -30.07
CA VAL A 935 -5.88 1.94 -29.35
C VAL A 935 -5.32 0.91 -30.32
N PRO A 936 -4.18 0.28 -30.00
CA PRO A 936 -3.66 -0.82 -30.82
C PRO A 936 -4.48 -2.09 -30.61
N ASP A 937 -4.37 -3.02 -31.54
CA ASP A 937 -4.91 -4.37 -31.36
C ASP A 937 -4.19 -5.10 -30.20
N LEU A 938 -4.89 -6.04 -29.56
CA LEU A 938 -4.36 -6.77 -28.41
C LEU A 938 -3.14 -7.64 -28.79
N ALA A 939 -3.11 -8.22 -30.00
CA ALA A 939 -1.97 -9.02 -30.44
C ALA A 939 -0.75 -8.15 -30.77
N GLU A 940 -0.96 -6.92 -31.23
CA GLU A 940 0.11 -5.96 -31.48
C GLU A 940 0.65 -5.33 -30.18
N MET A 941 -0.25 -5.02 -29.24
CA MET A 941 0.12 -4.62 -27.88
C MET A 941 0.96 -5.71 -27.21
N GLU A 942 0.58 -6.98 -27.34
CA GLU A 942 1.34 -8.09 -26.78
C GLU A 942 2.76 -8.17 -27.35
N LYS A 943 2.93 -8.06 -28.68
CA LYS A 943 4.25 -8.01 -29.33
C LYS A 943 5.10 -6.82 -28.86
N ALA A 944 4.47 -5.66 -28.66
CA ALA A 944 5.16 -4.46 -28.16
C ALA A 944 5.62 -4.64 -26.71
N LEU A 945 4.80 -5.26 -25.86
CA LEU A 945 5.16 -5.54 -24.47
C LEU A 945 6.20 -6.66 -24.35
N GLU A 946 6.17 -7.67 -25.22
CA GLU A 946 7.23 -8.68 -25.32
C GLU A 946 8.58 -8.03 -25.66
N TRP A 947 8.60 -7.10 -26.62
CA TRP A 947 9.80 -6.32 -26.94
C TRP A 947 10.29 -5.51 -25.73
N LEU A 948 9.37 -4.89 -24.98
CA LEU A 948 9.69 -4.09 -23.81
C LEU A 948 10.27 -4.94 -22.66
N ASP A 949 9.65 -6.09 -22.38
CA ASP A 949 10.18 -7.08 -21.43
C ASP A 949 11.57 -7.55 -21.85
N GLU A 950 11.78 -7.82 -23.14
CA GLU A 950 13.09 -8.19 -23.69
C GLU A 950 14.12 -7.07 -23.48
N ALA A 951 13.82 -5.83 -23.88
CA ALA A 951 14.75 -4.70 -23.77
C ALA A 951 15.17 -4.44 -22.31
N ILE A 952 14.21 -4.45 -21.37
CA ILE A 952 14.47 -4.26 -19.94
C ILE A 952 15.24 -5.46 -19.36
N TYR A 953 14.89 -6.70 -19.74
CA TYR A 953 15.62 -7.90 -19.31
C TYR A 953 17.09 -7.87 -19.72
N LEU A 954 17.40 -7.25 -20.87
CA LEU A 954 18.76 -7.09 -21.37
C LEU A 954 19.53 -5.92 -20.74
N GLY A 955 18.96 -5.28 -19.72
CA GLY A 955 19.56 -4.15 -19.00
C GLY A 955 19.61 -2.87 -19.81
N LYS A 956 18.80 -2.74 -20.87
CA LYS A 956 18.65 -1.47 -21.60
C LYS A 956 17.72 -0.54 -20.84
N LYS A 957 18.06 0.75 -20.82
CA LYS A 957 17.12 1.77 -20.34
C LYS A 957 16.21 2.20 -21.50
N VAL A 958 14.90 2.07 -21.30
CA VAL A 958 13.89 2.28 -22.34
C VAL A 958 13.12 3.57 -22.11
N LEU A 959 12.99 4.38 -23.17
CA LEU A 959 12.10 5.53 -23.24
C LEU A 959 10.86 5.20 -24.07
N ILE A 960 9.66 5.35 -23.51
CA ILE A 960 8.41 5.28 -24.26
C ILE A 960 7.90 6.70 -24.48
N HIS A 961 7.65 7.08 -25.73
CA HIS A 961 7.06 8.38 -26.05
C HIS A 961 5.99 8.29 -27.14
N CYS A 962 5.03 9.20 -27.03
CA CYS A 962 4.20 9.68 -28.13
C CYS A 962 4.47 11.18 -28.29
N ARG A 963 3.69 11.94 -29.06
CA ARG A 963 3.94 13.37 -29.30
C ARG A 963 4.18 14.17 -28.02
N LEU A 964 3.33 13.99 -27.00
CA LEU A 964 3.44 14.70 -25.71
C LEU A 964 3.83 13.79 -24.53
N GLY A 965 3.99 12.49 -24.76
CA GLY A 965 4.16 11.52 -23.68
C GLY A 965 2.88 11.27 -22.84
N ILE A 966 1.70 11.60 -23.36
CA ILE A 966 0.39 11.52 -22.66
C ILE A 966 -0.57 10.62 -23.46
N GLY A 967 -1.56 9.99 -22.81
CA GLY A 967 -2.55 9.16 -23.48
C GLY A 967 -1.99 7.79 -23.87
N ARG A 968 -1.52 7.69 -25.11
CA ARG A 968 -0.93 6.48 -25.72
C ARG A 968 0.21 5.91 -24.88
N THR A 969 1.12 6.77 -24.46
CA THR A 969 2.25 6.40 -23.57
C THR A 969 1.76 5.83 -22.25
N GLY A 970 0.74 6.44 -21.64
CA GLY A 970 0.11 5.96 -20.40
C GLY A 970 -0.61 4.62 -20.59
N THR A 971 -1.23 4.40 -21.76
CA THR A 971 -1.88 3.12 -22.10
C THR A 971 -0.86 1.99 -22.18
N VAL A 972 0.24 2.18 -22.91
CA VAL A 972 1.27 1.15 -23.07
C VAL A 972 1.95 0.82 -21.73
N VAL A 973 2.30 1.83 -20.93
CA VAL A 973 2.94 1.63 -19.62
C VAL A 973 2.00 0.94 -18.63
N ARG A 974 0.70 1.27 -18.63
CA ARG A 974 -0.28 0.56 -17.79
C ARG A 974 -0.47 -0.88 -18.21
N SER A 975 -0.53 -1.17 -19.50
CA SER A 975 -0.57 -2.56 -20.00
C SER A 975 0.66 -3.34 -19.55
N TYR A 976 1.85 -2.72 -19.58
CA TYR A 976 3.08 -3.31 -19.06
C TYR A 976 3.00 -3.61 -17.55
N LEU A 977 2.55 -2.67 -16.72
CA LEU A 977 2.42 -2.91 -15.28
C LEU A 977 1.41 -4.03 -14.97
N ILE A 978 0.27 -4.05 -15.68
CA ILE A 978 -0.74 -5.11 -15.57
C ILE A 978 -0.13 -6.48 -15.91
N ARG A 979 0.65 -6.55 -16.99
CA ARG A 979 1.41 -7.75 -17.38
C ARG A 979 2.39 -8.22 -16.30
N ARG A 980 3.01 -7.28 -15.55
CA ARG A 980 3.94 -7.57 -14.44
C ARG A 980 3.24 -7.98 -13.14
N GLY A 981 1.93 -8.22 -13.16
CA GLY A 981 1.15 -8.69 -12.02
C GLY A 981 0.58 -7.58 -11.14
N PHE A 982 0.68 -6.31 -11.56
CA PHE A 982 0.00 -5.22 -10.88
C PHE A 982 -1.48 -5.25 -11.25
N GLY A 983 -2.37 -5.14 -10.26
CA GLY A 983 -3.77 -4.82 -10.53
C GLY A 983 -3.88 -3.43 -11.18
N LEU A 984 -4.97 -3.18 -11.90
CA LEU A 984 -5.18 -1.92 -12.62
C LEU A 984 -5.11 -0.69 -11.68
N ASP A 985 -5.56 -0.85 -10.43
CA ASP A 985 -5.52 0.19 -9.39
C ASP A 985 -4.11 0.44 -8.84
N LEU A 986 -3.30 -0.62 -8.69
CA LEU A 986 -1.92 -0.50 -8.22
C LEU A 986 -1.00 0.06 -9.32
N ALA A 987 -1.28 -0.29 -10.58
CA ALA A 987 -0.66 0.32 -11.75
C ALA A 987 -1.02 1.81 -11.86
N GLU A 988 -2.27 2.18 -11.57
CA GLU A 988 -2.70 3.57 -11.50
C GLU A 988 -1.98 4.34 -10.39
N GLU A 989 -1.94 3.80 -9.17
CA GLU A 989 -1.28 4.43 -8.03
C GLU A 989 0.20 4.73 -8.29
N ARG A 990 0.91 3.77 -8.90
CA ARG A 990 2.32 3.92 -9.25
C ARG A 990 2.57 4.97 -10.33
N LEU A 991 1.56 5.27 -11.14
CA LEU A 991 1.61 6.26 -12.20
C LEU A 991 0.88 7.58 -11.84
N LYS A 992 0.38 7.76 -10.60
CA LYS A 992 -0.33 8.98 -10.17
C LYS A 992 0.53 10.25 -10.25
N ARG A 993 1.86 10.10 -10.15
CA ARG A 993 2.82 11.22 -10.11
C ARG A 993 3.40 11.59 -11.47
N ILE A 994 2.98 10.91 -12.54
CA ILE A 994 3.49 11.13 -13.89
C ILE A 994 2.38 11.66 -14.81
N ARG A 995 2.78 12.41 -15.83
CA ARG A 995 1.85 13.05 -16.77
C ARG A 995 1.22 12.07 -17.77
N SER A 996 1.79 10.87 -17.90
CA SER A 996 1.41 9.84 -18.88
C SER A 996 0.18 9.03 -18.44
N ILE A 997 -1.01 9.59 -18.64
CA ILE A 997 -2.30 8.96 -18.28
C ILE A 997 -3.10 8.67 -19.56
N PRO A 998 -3.78 7.51 -19.69
CA PRO A 998 -4.70 7.25 -20.81
C PRO A 998 -5.78 8.35 -20.91
N THR A 999 -5.94 8.91 -22.10
CA THR A 999 -6.79 10.08 -22.36
C THR A 999 -8.17 9.70 -22.84
N SER A 1000 -8.32 8.56 -23.52
CA SER A 1000 -9.55 8.16 -24.20
C SER A 1000 -10.26 6.94 -23.57
N LEU A 1001 -11.58 6.88 -23.70
CA LEU A 1001 -12.39 5.78 -23.19
C LEU A 1001 -12.05 4.44 -23.87
N SER A 1002 -11.66 4.47 -25.14
CA SER A 1002 -11.17 3.29 -25.88
C SER A 1002 -9.91 2.72 -25.24
N GLN A 1003 -8.96 3.56 -24.84
CA GLN A 1003 -7.73 3.15 -24.13
C GLN A 1003 -8.04 2.51 -22.77
N TRP A 1004 -8.98 3.07 -22.01
CA TRP A 1004 -9.43 2.47 -20.75
C TRP A 1004 -10.15 1.13 -20.95
N ARG A 1005 -10.95 0.98 -22.00
CA ARG A 1005 -11.57 -0.31 -22.37
C ARG A 1005 -10.53 -1.34 -22.79
N LEU A 1006 -9.50 -0.94 -23.53
CA LEU A 1006 -8.37 -1.81 -23.87
C LEU A 1006 -7.68 -2.31 -22.61
N LEU A 1007 -7.37 -1.43 -21.65
CA LEU A 1007 -6.71 -1.82 -20.40
C LEU A 1007 -7.54 -2.81 -19.56
N ARG A 1008 -8.86 -2.63 -19.49
CA ARG A 1008 -9.76 -3.58 -18.81
C ARG A 1008 -9.81 -4.93 -19.53
N ARG A 1009 -9.93 -4.92 -20.87
CA ARG A 1009 -9.90 -6.14 -21.69
C ARG A 1009 -8.57 -6.86 -21.54
N TYR A 1010 -7.46 -6.13 -21.65
CA TYR A 1010 -6.11 -6.66 -21.46
C TYR A 1010 -5.96 -7.23 -20.04
N GLY A 1011 -6.36 -6.52 -19.00
CA GLY A 1011 -6.33 -7.03 -17.61
C GLY A 1011 -7.17 -8.28 -17.36
N SER A 1012 -8.28 -8.47 -18.10
CA SER A 1012 -9.11 -9.68 -18.04
C SER A 1012 -8.56 -10.86 -18.86
N GLN A 1013 -7.73 -10.59 -19.87
CA GLN A 1013 -7.22 -11.58 -20.83
C GLN A 1013 -5.73 -11.87 -20.66
N ALA A 1014 -5.00 -11.05 -19.88
CA ALA A 1014 -3.54 -11.12 -19.78
C ALA A 1014 -3.11 -12.50 -19.30
N GLY A 1015 -2.51 -13.24 -20.24
CA GLY A 1015 -1.84 -14.50 -19.96
C GLY A 1015 -0.68 -14.26 -18.99
N ARG A 1016 -0.44 -15.23 -18.11
CA ARG A 1016 0.80 -15.31 -17.33
C ARG A 1016 2.00 -15.06 -18.24
N ILE A 1017 2.97 -14.30 -17.73
CA ILE A 1017 4.28 -14.00 -18.35
C ILE A 1017 4.77 -15.19 -19.18
N THR A 1018 4.74 -15.08 -20.50
CA THR A 1018 5.38 -16.01 -21.43
C THR A 1018 6.72 -15.46 -21.90
N ILE A 1019 7.61 -15.14 -20.97
CA ILE A 1019 9.04 -15.06 -21.31
C ILE A 1019 9.84 -15.63 -20.15
N ARG A 1020 10.37 -16.83 -20.36
CA ARG A 1020 11.72 -17.13 -19.88
C ARG A 1020 12.51 -17.63 -21.08
N GLU A 1021 13.32 -16.76 -21.67
CA GLU A 1021 14.64 -17.25 -22.04
C GLU A 1021 15.29 -17.78 -20.74
N PRO A 1022 16.05 -18.88 -20.79
CA PRO A 1022 16.73 -19.37 -19.61
C PRO A 1022 17.77 -18.31 -19.17
N SER A 1023 17.47 -17.58 -18.10
CA SER A 1023 18.44 -16.72 -17.42
C SER A 1023 19.42 -17.59 -16.67
N LEU A 1024 20.71 -17.27 -16.67
CA LEU A 1024 21.72 -17.98 -15.88
C LEU A 1024 21.55 -17.75 -14.37
N GLU A 1025 20.81 -16.70 -14.00
CA GLU A 1025 20.52 -16.32 -12.62
C GLU A 1025 19.44 -17.22 -12.01
N GLY A 1026 19.73 -17.76 -10.81
CA GLY A 1026 18.80 -18.57 -10.03
C GLY A 1026 17.79 -17.73 -9.24
N ARG A 1027 17.53 -18.12 -7.97
CA ARG A 1027 16.54 -17.45 -7.10
C ARG A 1027 16.99 -16.06 -6.59
N ARG A 1028 18.26 -15.67 -6.80
CA ARG A 1028 18.84 -14.42 -6.33
C ARG A 1028 19.52 -13.68 -7.50
N PRO A 1029 19.30 -12.37 -7.68
CA PRO A 1029 20.02 -11.58 -8.66
C PRO A 1029 21.49 -11.44 -8.23
N VAL A 1030 22.41 -11.48 -9.20
CA VAL A 1030 23.86 -11.37 -8.98
C VAL A 1030 24.38 -10.13 -9.70
N ASP A 1031 25.08 -9.26 -8.98
CA ASP A 1031 25.76 -8.13 -9.62
C ASP A 1031 26.96 -8.63 -10.44
N LEU A 1032 26.85 -8.53 -11.77
CA LEU A 1032 27.89 -8.96 -12.72
C LEU A 1032 29.02 -7.93 -12.89
N THR A 1033 28.82 -6.69 -12.43
CA THR A 1033 29.75 -5.55 -12.65
C THR A 1033 31.17 -5.82 -12.16
N PRO A 1034 31.40 -6.44 -10.99
CA PRO A 1034 32.76 -6.75 -10.52
C PRO A 1034 33.48 -7.75 -11.43
N TYR A 1035 32.77 -8.76 -11.95
CA TYR A 1035 33.32 -9.80 -12.82
C TYR A 1035 33.64 -9.27 -14.22
N PHE A 1036 32.79 -8.40 -14.76
CA PHE A 1036 33.02 -7.76 -16.04
C PHE A 1036 34.17 -6.77 -15.97
N SER A 1037 34.28 -5.99 -14.89
CA SER A 1037 35.43 -5.10 -14.66
C SER A 1037 36.76 -5.88 -14.64
N GLU A 1038 36.77 -7.05 -13.98
CA GLU A 1038 37.94 -7.92 -13.92
C GLU A 1038 38.33 -8.47 -15.30
N TYR A 1039 37.34 -8.93 -16.08
CA TYR A 1039 37.56 -9.42 -17.43
C TYR A 1039 37.99 -8.30 -18.41
N GLU A 1040 37.41 -7.12 -18.31
CA GLU A 1040 37.78 -5.96 -19.13
C GLU A 1040 39.22 -5.49 -18.87
N ALA A 1041 39.68 -5.56 -17.61
CA ALA A 1041 41.07 -5.28 -17.27
C ALA A 1041 42.04 -6.27 -17.96
N LEU A 1042 41.69 -7.56 -17.96
CA LEU A 1042 42.45 -8.58 -18.69
C LEU A 1042 42.44 -8.32 -20.21
N VAL A 1043 41.28 -7.97 -20.79
CA VAL A 1043 41.17 -7.60 -22.20
C VAL A 1043 42.07 -6.41 -22.55
N ALA A 1044 42.09 -5.36 -21.73
CA ALA A 1044 42.93 -4.19 -21.93
C ALA A 1044 44.43 -4.54 -21.87
N GLN A 1045 44.82 -5.46 -20.97
CA GLN A 1045 46.19 -5.97 -20.91
C GLN A 1045 46.58 -6.71 -22.19
N VAL A 1046 45.70 -7.58 -22.71
CA VAL A 1046 45.95 -8.32 -23.96
C VAL A 1046 46.00 -7.38 -25.16
N ASP A 1047 45.11 -6.40 -25.25
CA ASP A 1047 45.10 -5.41 -26.34
C ASP A 1047 46.41 -4.60 -26.36
N SER A 1048 46.93 -4.18 -25.19
CA SER A 1048 48.21 -3.48 -25.08
C SER A 1048 49.39 -4.34 -25.59
N VAL A 1049 49.41 -5.64 -25.26
CA VAL A 1049 50.40 -6.57 -25.80
C VAL A 1049 50.26 -6.74 -27.31
N PHE A 1050 49.03 -6.81 -27.82
CA PHE A 1050 48.77 -6.91 -29.25
C PHE A 1050 49.25 -5.68 -30.02
N GLU A 1051 48.97 -4.48 -29.52
CA GLU A 1051 49.41 -3.23 -30.13
C GLU A 1051 50.94 -3.14 -30.20
N GLN A 1052 51.63 -3.54 -29.13
CA GLN A 1052 53.09 -3.60 -29.10
C GLN A 1052 53.66 -4.60 -30.13
N ALA A 1053 53.06 -5.80 -30.22
CA ALA A 1053 53.47 -6.82 -31.19
C ALA A 1053 53.19 -6.38 -32.65
N ALA A 1054 52.05 -5.74 -32.89
CA ALA A 1054 51.67 -5.22 -34.21
C ALA A 1054 52.62 -4.10 -34.67
N ALA A 1055 53.06 -3.24 -33.74
CA ALA A 1055 54.05 -2.20 -34.01
C ALA A 1055 55.45 -2.78 -34.32
N ALA A 1056 55.85 -3.85 -33.63
CA ALA A 1056 57.15 -4.50 -33.82
C ALA A 1056 57.26 -5.32 -35.13
N HIS A 1057 56.15 -5.87 -35.63
CA HIS A 1057 56.15 -6.83 -36.75
C HIS A 1057 55.50 -6.34 -38.05
N GLY A 1058 55.34 -5.02 -38.24
CA GLY A 1058 54.91 -4.44 -39.52
C GLY A 1058 53.40 -4.54 -39.81
N GLY A 1059 52.57 -4.53 -38.77
CA GLY A 1059 51.10 -4.56 -38.88
C GLY A 1059 50.55 -5.99 -38.87
N ILE A 1060 50.05 -6.42 -37.72
CA ILE A 1060 49.29 -7.67 -37.60
C ILE A 1060 47.81 -7.34 -37.87
N PRO A 1061 47.15 -7.98 -38.85
CA PRO A 1061 45.79 -7.62 -39.23
C PRO A 1061 44.80 -7.98 -38.11
N ALA A 1062 44.01 -7.00 -37.65
CA ALA A 1062 43.04 -7.24 -36.59
C ALA A 1062 41.81 -8.00 -37.13
N CYS A 1063 41.54 -9.16 -36.55
CA CYS A 1063 40.36 -9.95 -36.91
C CYS A 1063 39.06 -9.18 -36.66
N GLY A 1064 38.17 -9.18 -37.66
CA GLY A 1064 36.87 -8.53 -37.62
C GLY A 1064 36.90 -7.05 -38.03
N ARG A 1065 38.08 -6.50 -38.36
CA ARG A 1065 38.25 -5.15 -38.94
C ARG A 1065 39.10 -5.19 -40.20
N ASP A 1066 40.33 -5.70 -40.11
CA ASP A 1066 41.29 -5.72 -41.22
C ASP A 1066 41.29 -7.06 -41.97
N THR A 1067 40.86 -8.13 -41.30
CA THR A 1067 40.70 -9.47 -41.87
C THR A 1067 39.54 -10.21 -41.21
N ASP A 1068 38.88 -11.12 -41.92
CA ASP A 1068 37.87 -12.04 -41.39
C ASP A 1068 38.35 -13.49 -41.33
N ALA A 1069 39.64 -13.75 -41.54
CA ALA A 1069 40.18 -15.10 -41.67
C ALA A 1069 40.04 -15.94 -40.38
N CYS A 1070 40.00 -15.32 -39.19
CA CYS A 1070 39.64 -16.04 -37.96
C CYS A 1070 38.16 -16.45 -37.91
N CYS A 1071 37.27 -15.69 -38.57
CA CYS A 1071 35.83 -15.92 -38.53
C CYS A 1071 35.40 -17.18 -39.30
N SER A 1072 36.27 -17.77 -40.12
CA SER A 1072 36.06 -19.10 -40.72
C SER A 1072 36.51 -20.26 -39.82
N ARG A 1073 37.06 -19.98 -38.63
CA ARG A 1073 37.49 -21.00 -37.66
C ARG A 1073 36.50 -21.07 -36.51
N PHE A 1074 36.30 -22.28 -36.00
CA PHE A 1074 35.39 -22.54 -34.90
C PHE A 1074 36.16 -22.70 -33.58
N PHE A 1075 35.72 -22.05 -32.52
CA PHE A 1075 36.29 -22.13 -31.17
C PHE A 1075 35.22 -21.94 -30.08
N ALA A 1076 35.53 -22.39 -28.86
CA ALA A 1076 34.65 -22.27 -27.69
C ALA A 1076 35.24 -21.31 -26.65
N LEU A 1077 34.38 -20.60 -25.94
CA LEU A 1077 34.70 -19.55 -24.98
C LEU A 1077 34.55 -20.04 -23.54
N GLN A 1078 35.40 -19.57 -22.61
CA GLN A 1078 35.22 -19.82 -21.18
C GLN A 1078 33.93 -19.14 -20.66
N PHE A 1079 33.43 -19.58 -19.51
CA PHE A 1079 32.14 -19.11 -18.99
C PHE A 1079 32.08 -17.57 -18.84
N ILE A 1080 33.12 -16.95 -18.28
CA ILE A 1080 33.17 -15.49 -18.15
C ILE A 1080 33.09 -14.78 -19.51
N GLU A 1081 33.81 -15.26 -20.52
CA GLU A 1081 33.80 -14.71 -21.88
C GLU A 1081 32.44 -14.90 -22.55
N ALA A 1082 31.80 -16.05 -22.33
CA ALA A 1082 30.48 -16.35 -22.86
C ALA A 1082 29.42 -15.43 -22.25
N VAL A 1083 29.41 -15.29 -20.92
CA VAL A 1083 28.47 -14.40 -20.21
C VAL A 1083 28.71 -12.94 -20.62
N TYR A 1084 29.97 -12.51 -20.69
CA TYR A 1084 30.32 -11.15 -21.12
C TYR A 1084 29.91 -10.88 -22.57
N LEU A 1085 30.25 -11.77 -23.51
CA LEU A 1085 29.90 -11.58 -24.91
C LEU A 1085 28.38 -11.63 -25.14
N ARG A 1086 27.64 -12.48 -24.43
CA ARG A 1086 26.17 -12.48 -24.48
C ARG A 1086 25.58 -11.20 -23.90
N HIS A 1087 26.12 -10.70 -22.79
CA HIS A 1087 25.74 -9.42 -22.21
C HIS A 1087 25.93 -8.27 -23.19
N GLN A 1088 27.11 -8.19 -23.81
CA GLN A 1088 27.41 -7.15 -24.79
C GLN A 1088 26.65 -7.33 -26.10
N PHE A 1089 26.41 -8.57 -26.54
CA PHE A 1089 25.55 -8.87 -27.69
C PHE A 1089 24.14 -8.31 -27.49
N ASN A 1090 23.61 -8.49 -26.28
CA ASN A 1090 22.29 -8.02 -25.92
C ASN A 1090 22.21 -6.49 -25.77
N ARG A 1091 23.26 -5.86 -25.22
CA ARG A 1091 23.31 -4.41 -25.03
C ARG A 1091 23.64 -3.63 -26.29
N ALA A 1092 24.68 -4.05 -27.01
CA ALA A 1092 25.28 -3.26 -28.09
C ALA A 1092 24.58 -3.40 -29.44
N LEU A 1093 23.78 -4.46 -29.65
CA LEU A 1093 23.08 -4.68 -30.92
C LEU A 1093 21.59 -4.32 -30.83
N SER A 1094 21.07 -3.83 -31.96
CA SER A 1094 19.63 -3.67 -32.18
C SER A 1094 18.93 -5.03 -32.20
N ARG A 1095 17.62 -5.07 -31.95
CA ARG A 1095 16.87 -6.34 -32.05
C ARG A 1095 16.96 -6.99 -33.43
N GLU A 1096 16.88 -6.20 -34.50
CA GLU A 1096 16.95 -6.70 -35.87
C GLU A 1096 18.32 -7.37 -36.14
N ASP A 1097 19.40 -6.72 -35.71
CA ASP A 1097 20.75 -7.27 -35.83
C ASP A 1097 20.93 -8.53 -34.99
N ARG A 1098 20.35 -8.58 -33.79
CA ARG A 1098 20.37 -9.77 -32.93
C ARG A 1098 19.61 -10.93 -33.55
N LEU A 1099 18.40 -10.70 -34.08
CA LEU A 1099 17.63 -11.74 -34.77
C LEU A 1099 18.35 -12.24 -36.02
N ALA A 1100 18.92 -11.34 -36.81
CA ALA A 1100 19.74 -11.71 -37.97
C ALA A 1100 20.97 -12.53 -37.56
N ALA A 1101 21.65 -12.14 -36.48
CA ALA A 1101 22.78 -12.88 -35.92
C ALA A 1101 22.38 -14.24 -35.35
N VAL A 1102 21.21 -14.36 -34.71
CA VAL A 1102 20.63 -15.63 -34.24
C VAL A 1102 20.34 -16.56 -35.42
N GLN A 1103 19.75 -16.06 -36.51
CA GLN A 1103 19.53 -16.88 -37.70
C GLN A 1103 20.83 -17.39 -38.30
N ARG A 1104 21.84 -16.51 -38.44
CA ARG A 1104 23.21 -16.92 -38.85
C ARG A 1104 23.82 -17.93 -37.87
N ALA A 1105 23.55 -17.79 -36.58
CA ALA A 1105 24.03 -18.71 -35.56
C ALA A 1105 23.38 -20.09 -35.63
N LEU A 1106 22.09 -20.17 -35.96
CA LEU A 1106 21.38 -21.43 -36.18
C LEU A 1106 21.92 -22.15 -37.43
N GLU A 1107 22.20 -21.41 -38.50
CA GLU A 1107 22.81 -21.95 -39.72
C GLU A 1107 24.24 -22.45 -39.44
N ALA A 1108 25.08 -21.62 -38.83
CA ALA A 1108 26.44 -21.98 -38.43
C ALA A 1108 26.46 -23.18 -37.46
N GLY A 1109 25.49 -23.25 -36.54
CA GLY A 1109 25.33 -24.39 -35.63
C GLY A 1109 25.02 -25.70 -36.35
N ARG A 1110 24.13 -25.67 -37.35
CA ARG A 1110 23.83 -26.85 -38.19
C ARG A 1110 25.06 -27.33 -38.99
N ILE A 1111 25.91 -26.40 -39.43
CA ILE A 1111 27.16 -26.73 -40.13
C ILE A 1111 28.11 -27.47 -39.18
N VAL A 1112 28.29 -26.95 -37.96
CA VAL A 1112 29.14 -27.57 -36.92
C VAL A 1112 28.61 -28.95 -36.50
N GLU A 1113 27.29 -29.09 -36.31
CA GLU A 1113 26.66 -30.37 -35.96
C GLU A 1113 26.80 -31.44 -37.06
N LYS A 1114 26.73 -31.06 -38.35
CA LYS A 1114 26.84 -31.98 -39.49
C LYS A 1114 28.27 -32.48 -39.75
N THR A 1115 29.29 -31.74 -39.32
CA THR A 1115 30.70 -32.12 -39.51
C THR A 1115 31.20 -33.21 -38.56
N GLY A 1116 30.36 -33.70 -37.64
CA GLY A 1116 30.64 -34.88 -36.81
C GLY A 1116 31.70 -34.70 -35.73
N GLU A 1117 32.26 -33.49 -35.56
CA GLU A 1117 33.17 -33.19 -34.45
C GLU A 1117 32.36 -33.00 -33.16
N SER A 1118 32.52 -33.91 -32.21
CA SER A 1118 31.99 -33.77 -30.85
C SER A 1118 32.49 -32.46 -30.25
N LEU A 1119 31.56 -31.52 -30.03
CA LEU A 1119 31.80 -30.41 -29.11
C LEU A 1119 32.17 -31.03 -27.75
N PRO A 1120 33.20 -30.53 -27.05
CA PRO A 1120 33.53 -31.04 -25.73
C PRO A 1120 32.27 -30.95 -24.86
N SER A 1121 31.84 -32.08 -24.32
CA SER A 1121 30.66 -32.13 -23.48
C SER A 1121 30.89 -31.25 -22.25
N PRO A 1122 29.89 -30.47 -21.79
CA PRO A 1122 30.02 -29.70 -20.57
C PRO A 1122 30.41 -30.63 -19.40
N GLY A 1123 31.66 -30.57 -18.95
CA GLY A 1123 32.19 -31.41 -17.88
C GLY A 1123 33.27 -32.44 -18.25
N GLU A 1124 33.82 -32.43 -19.47
CA GLU A 1124 35.02 -33.21 -19.79
C GLU A 1124 36.27 -32.66 -19.08
N THR A 1125 36.85 -33.47 -18.21
CA THR A 1125 38.10 -33.19 -17.48
C THR A 1125 39.29 -33.54 -18.37
N GLY A 1126 39.90 -32.54 -19.00
CA GLY A 1126 41.13 -32.74 -19.76
C GLY A 1126 41.85 -31.44 -20.02
N GLY A 1127 42.95 -31.21 -19.29
CA GLY A 1127 43.83 -30.03 -19.38
C GLY A 1127 44.50 -29.84 -20.72
N ARG A 1128 43.76 -29.40 -21.74
CA ARG A 1128 44.32 -28.87 -22.99
C ARG A 1128 43.65 -27.52 -23.29
N SER A 1129 44.48 -26.50 -23.49
CA SER A 1129 44.11 -25.16 -23.98
C SER A 1129 43.02 -25.23 -25.06
N PRO A 1130 42.10 -24.24 -25.15
CA PRO A 1130 41.02 -24.24 -26.13
C PRO A 1130 41.59 -24.32 -27.56
N GLY A 1131 41.69 -25.55 -28.08
CA GLY A 1131 42.36 -25.84 -29.32
C GLY A 1131 41.50 -25.37 -30.49
N CYS A 1132 42.01 -24.43 -31.27
CA CYS A 1132 41.39 -23.99 -32.52
C CYS A 1132 41.33 -25.16 -33.50
N ARG A 1133 40.12 -25.61 -33.89
CA ARG A 1133 39.93 -26.64 -34.92
C ARG A 1133 39.37 -26.01 -36.19
N SER A 1134 39.96 -26.35 -37.34
CA SER A 1134 39.47 -25.98 -38.67
C SER A 1134 38.61 -27.11 -39.23
N VAL A 1135 37.38 -26.80 -39.64
CA VAL A 1135 36.54 -27.74 -40.39
C VAL A 1135 37.16 -27.94 -41.77
N PRO A 1136 37.44 -29.18 -42.23
CA PRO A 1136 37.91 -29.41 -43.59
C PRO A 1136 36.86 -28.97 -44.61
N ALA A 1137 37.28 -28.20 -45.63
CA ALA A 1137 36.42 -27.89 -46.76
C ALA A 1137 36.20 -29.15 -47.59
N ALA A 1138 35.04 -29.81 -47.43
CA ALA A 1138 34.58 -30.78 -48.43
C ALA A 1138 34.05 -30.00 -49.65
N GLU A 1139 34.37 -30.45 -50.87
CA GLU A 1139 34.17 -29.71 -52.14
C GLU A 1139 32.74 -29.24 -52.45
N HIS A 1140 31.73 -29.60 -51.65
CA HIS A 1140 30.35 -29.15 -51.82
C HIS A 1140 29.62 -28.87 -50.48
N ALA A 1141 30.35 -28.64 -49.38
CA ALA A 1141 29.77 -28.36 -48.06
C ALA A 1141 29.76 -26.86 -47.70
N PRO A 1142 28.73 -26.36 -47.00
CA PRO A 1142 28.67 -24.97 -46.57
C PRO A 1142 29.84 -24.63 -45.61
N ILE A 1143 30.55 -23.54 -45.92
CA ILE A 1143 31.71 -23.08 -45.15
C ILE A 1143 31.23 -22.41 -43.85
N TYR A 1144 31.78 -22.83 -42.71
CA TYR A 1144 31.50 -22.17 -41.43
C TYR A 1144 31.94 -20.70 -41.46
N ARG A 1145 31.05 -19.81 -41.04
CA ARG A 1145 31.35 -18.40 -40.76
C ARG A 1145 30.79 -18.01 -39.40
N CYS A 1146 31.56 -17.21 -38.67
CA CYS A 1146 31.16 -16.64 -37.39
C CYS A 1146 29.83 -15.87 -37.56
N PRO A 1147 28.82 -16.09 -36.70
CA PRO A 1147 27.52 -15.42 -36.79
C PRO A 1147 27.58 -13.90 -36.65
N LEU A 1148 28.66 -13.40 -36.03
CA LEU A 1148 28.92 -11.97 -35.83
C LEU A 1148 29.67 -11.32 -37.01
N ASN A 1149 30.05 -12.09 -38.03
CA ASN A 1149 30.66 -11.56 -39.25
C ASN A 1149 29.56 -11.18 -40.26
N VAL A 1150 29.54 -9.91 -40.65
CA VAL A 1150 28.70 -9.37 -41.71
C VAL A 1150 29.60 -8.66 -42.70
N GLU A 1151 29.62 -9.13 -43.95
CA GLU A 1151 30.42 -8.57 -45.04
C GLU A 1151 31.92 -8.40 -44.70
N GLY A 1152 32.50 -9.37 -43.98
CA GLY A 1152 33.93 -9.35 -43.60
C GLY A 1152 34.24 -8.52 -42.35
N LYS A 1153 33.24 -7.90 -41.72
CA LYS A 1153 33.39 -7.11 -40.48
C LYS A 1153 32.66 -7.74 -39.31
N CYS A 1154 33.24 -7.62 -38.11
CA CYS A 1154 32.59 -8.09 -36.88
C CYS A 1154 31.63 -7.03 -36.34
N ILE A 1155 30.35 -7.36 -36.21
CA ILE A 1155 29.32 -6.44 -35.66
C ILE A 1155 29.52 -6.14 -34.17
N LEU A 1156 30.34 -6.94 -33.47
CA LEU A 1156 30.74 -6.74 -32.06
C LEU A 1156 32.26 -6.58 -31.93
N TYR A 1157 32.90 -5.87 -32.85
CA TYR A 1157 34.36 -5.74 -32.89
C TYR A 1157 34.98 -5.27 -31.57
N ALA A 1158 34.35 -4.31 -30.88
CA ALA A 1158 34.83 -3.76 -29.61
C ALA A 1158 34.79 -4.77 -28.44
N TYR A 1159 33.93 -5.78 -28.52
CA TYR A 1159 33.69 -6.78 -27.48
C TYR A 1159 34.16 -8.17 -27.89
N ARG A 1160 35.02 -8.26 -28.90
CA ARG A 1160 35.50 -9.53 -29.43
C ARG A 1160 36.26 -10.32 -28.33
N PRO A 1161 36.07 -11.65 -28.23
CA PRO A 1161 36.77 -12.50 -27.27
C PRO A 1161 38.30 -12.44 -27.41
N LEU A 1162 39.02 -12.85 -26.37
CA LEU A 1162 40.48 -12.80 -26.34
C LEU A 1162 41.12 -13.58 -27.49
N VAL A 1163 40.57 -14.75 -27.83
CA VAL A 1163 41.02 -15.56 -28.99
C VAL A 1163 40.92 -14.83 -30.33
N CYS A 1164 39.94 -13.93 -30.49
CA CYS A 1164 39.84 -13.08 -31.69
C CYS A 1164 40.87 -11.94 -31.68
N ARG A 1165 41.24 -11.45 -30.50
CA ARG A 1165 42.18 -10.33 -30.33
C ARG A 1165 43.61 -10.77 -30.61
N VAL A 1166 44.01 -11.95 -30.15
CA VAL A 1166 45.36 -12.48 -30.37
C VAL A 1166 45.56 -13.12 -31.75
N TYR A 1167 44.55 -13.05 -32.63
CA TYR A 1167 44.63 -13.58 -33.98
C TYR A 1167 45.73 -12.86 -34.79
N GLY A 1168 46.65 -13.63 -35.39
CA GLY A 1168 47.77 -13.09 -36.16
C GLY A 1168 49.07 -12.89 -35.37
N ILE A 1169 49.01 -12.87 -34.03
CA ILE A 1169 50.21 -12.98 -33.16
C ILE A 1169 50.67 -14.44 -33.10
N ILE A 1170 49.71 -15.37 -33.08
CA ILE A 1170 49.95 -16.80 -33.02
C ILE A 1170 49.91 -17.37 -34.45
N ARG A 1171 51.05 -17.77 -35.02
CA ARG A 1171 51.06 -18.52 -36.28
C ARG A 1171 50.68 -19.99 -36.03
N PRO A 1172 49.77 -20.58 -36.81
CA PRO A 1172 49.72 -22.04 -36.93
C PRO A 1172 51.01 -22.48 -37.62
N GLY A 1173 51.72 -23.44 -37.04
CA GLY A 1173 52.93 -24.02 -37.64
C GLY A 1173 52.62 -24.60 -39.02
N GLU A 1174 53.44 -24.23 -40.00
CA GLU A 1174 53.53 -24.88 -41.30
C GLU A 1174 54.24 -26.24 -41.15
N ALA A 1175 53.50 -27.34 -41.19
CA ALA A 1175 53.92 -28.65 -41.75
C ALA A 1175 52.78 -29.67 -41.57
N GLY A 1176 52.47 -30.40 -42.65
CA GLY A 1176 51.37 -31.37 -42.70
C GLY A 1176 51.50 -32.54 -41.73
N GLY A 1177 50.35 -33.13 -41.37
CA GLY A 1177 50.25 -34.37 -40.61
C GLY A 1177 49.26 -34.28 -39.46
N SER A 1178 48.27 -35.17 -39.47
CA SER A 1178 47.29 -35.38 -38.42
C SER A 1178 47.94 -35.79 -37.09
N ALA A 1179 48.21 -34.84 -36.18
CA ALA A 1179 48.22 -34.96 -34.72
C ALA A 1179 48.87 -33.72 -34.08
N GLY A 1180 48.15 -33.03 -33.19
CA GLY A 1180 48.74 -32.12 -32.19
C GLY A 1180 49.36 -30.82 -32.71
N ALA A 1181 48.54 -29.80 -32.98
CA ALA A 1181 49.05 -28.43 -33.15
C ALA A 1181 49.51 -27.87 -31.80
N HIS A 1182 50.78 -28.04 -31.45
CA HIS A 1182 51.44 -27.22 -30.44
C HIS A 1182 51.56 -25.78 -30.96
N ILE A 1183 50.96 -24.84 -30.24
CA ILE A 1183 51.15 -23.41 -30.45
C ILE A 1183 52.60 -23.09 -30.05
N SER A 1184 53.48 -22.84 -31.04
CA SER A 1184 54.83 -22.35 -30.77
C SER A 1184 54.82 -20.82 -30.81
N PHE A 1185 55.23 -20.23 -29.69
CA PHE A 1185 55.38 -18.79 -29.50
C PHE A 1185 56.63 -18.31 -30.24
N PHE A 1186 56.53 -17.30 -31.10
CA PHE A 1186 57.73 -16.58 -31.53
C PHE A 1186 58.35 -15.88 -30.30
N HIS A 1187 59.68 -15.84 -30.26
CA HIS A 1187 60.49 -15.32 -29.15
C HIS A 1187 60.12 -13.89 -28.71
N SER A 1188 59.48 -13.84 -27.53
CA SER A 1188 59.42 -12.82 -26.46
C SER A 1188 59.01 -11.37 -26.81
N PRO A 1189 58.23 -10.70 -25.93
CA PRO A 1189 58.70 -10.31 -24.62
C PRO A 1189 58.34 -11.35 -23.56
N GLU A 1190 59.18 -11.50 -22.55
CA GLU A 1190 59.16 -12.54 -21.50
C GLU A 1190 57.88 -12.50 -20.61
N SER A 1191 56.83 -11.79 -21.03
CA SER A 1191 55.72 -11.35 -20.18
C SER A 1191 54.32 -11.85 -20.57
N PHE A 1192 54.10 -12.43 -21.77
CA PHE A 1192 52.74 -12.84 -22.18
C PHE A 1192 52.61 -14.35 -22.37
N GLN A 1193 52.20 -15.05 -21.31
CA GLN A 1193 51.91 -16.48 -21.33
C GLN A 1193 50.40 -16.73 -21.51
N MET A 1194 49.98 -17.28 -22.64
CA MET A 1194 48.55 -17.58 -22.89
C MET A 1194 47.98 -18.58 -21.86
N ASP A 1195 48.83 -19.42 -21.29
CA ASP A 1195 48.44 -20.35 -20.21
C ASP A 1195 48.03 -19.59 -18.94
N GLN A 1196 48.73 -18.49 -18.61
CA GLN A 1196 48.38 -17.60 -17.49
C GLN A 1196 47.04 -16.89 -17.76
N VAL A 1197 46.83 -16.39 -18.98
CA VAL A 1197 45.55 -15.77 -19.38
C VAL A 1197 44.40 -16.77 -19.26
N ASN A 1198 44.59 -18.01 -19.70
CA ASN A 1198 43.58 -19.07 -19.57
C ASN A 1198 43.29 -19.43 -18.11
N GLU A 1199 44.31 -19.43 -17.24
CA GLU A 1199 44.15 -19.67 -15.80
C GLU A 1199 43.36 -18.54 -15.12
N GLU A 1200 43.64 -17.29 -15.47
CA GLU A 1200 42.88 -16.13 -14.98
C GLU A 1200 41.42 -16.18 -15.43
N LEU A 1201 41.16 -16.49 -16.71
CA LEU A 1201 39.79 -16.68 -17.23
C LEU A 1201 39.05 -17.82 -16.51
N HIS A 1202 39.75 -18.90 -16.19
CA HIS A 1202 39.18 -20.01 -15.44
C HIS A 1202 38.86 -19.58 -13.99
N GLY A 1203 39.74 -18.83 -13.34
CA GLY A 1203 39.51 -18.27 -12.01
C GLY A 1203 38.28 -17.35 -11.96
N MET A 1204 38.16 -16.43 -12.91
CA MET A 1204 36.99 -15.54 -13.06
C MET A 1204 35.70 -16.35 -13.28
N SER A 1205 35.76 -17.35 -14.16
CA SER A 1205 34.64 -18.25 -14.45
C SER A 1205 34.15 -19.01 -13.22
N ARG A 1206 35.05 -19.48 -12.35
CA ARG A 1206 34.69 -20.16 -11.09
C ARG A 1206 34.01 -19.23 -10.10
N ARG A 1207 34.52 -18.00 -9.93
CA ARG A 1207 33.93 -17.02 -9.03
C ARG A 1207 32.54 -16.58 -9.53
N LEU A 1208 32.40 -16.33 -10.83
CA LEU A 1208 31.11 -15.99 -11.43
C LEU A 1208 30.11 -17.15 -11.27
N PHE A 1209 30.52 -18.38 -11.53
CA PHE A 1209 29.68 -19.56 -11.34
C PHE A 1209 29.24 -19.73 -9.88
N PHE A 1210 30.14 -19.51 -8.92
CA PHE A 1210 29.82 -19.51 -7.49
C PHE A 1210 28.82 -18.42 -7.13
N ALA A 1211 28.99 -17.21 -7.66
CA ALA A 1211 28.04 -16.13 -7.40
C ALA A 1211 26.63 -16.47 -7.90
N LEU A 1212 26.53 -17.07 -9.10
CA LEU A 1212 25.26 -17.45 -9.71
C LEU A 1212 24.55 -18.62 -9.02
N ASN A 1213 25.30 -19.58 -8.44
CA ASN A 1213 24.74 -20.84 -7.96
C ASN A 1213 24.97 -21.15 -6.48
N GLY A 1214 25.80 -20.38 -5.78
CA GLY A 1214 26.25 -20.65 -4.41
C GLY A 1214 27.14 -21.90 -4.27
N ARG A 1215 27.70 -22.40 -5.37
CA ARG A 1215 28.49 -23.64 -5.44
C ARG A 1215 29.76 -23.46 -6.24
N PHE A 1216 30.85 -24.09 -5.83
CA PHE A 1216 32.11 -24.04 -6.57
C PHE A 1216 32.06 -24.97 -7.78
N LEU A 1217 32.56 -24.48 -8.91
CA LEU A 1217 32.83 -25.32 -10.08
C LEU A 1217 34.11 -26.14 -9.79
N GLU A 1218 33.94 -27.43 -9.49
CA GLU A 1218 35.04 -28.36 -9.15
C GLU A 1218 35.68 -28.96 -10.42
N GLY A 1219 36.93 -28.60 -10.70
CA GLY A 1219 37.79 -29.24 -11.71
C GLY A 1219 37.34 -29.19 -13.18
N LYS A 1220 36.16 -28.63 -13.48
CA LYS A 1220 35.55 -28.60 -14.83
C LYS A 1220 35.62 -27.19 -15.42
N SER A 1221 35.98 -27.06 -16.69
CA SER A 1221 35.83 -25.79 -17.44
C SER A 1221 34.52 -25.82 -18.22
N LEU A 1222 33.76 -24.73 -18.17
CA LEU A 1222 32.55 -24.56 -18.96
C LEU A 1222 32.90 -23.82 -20.25
N LEU A 1223 32.80 -24.52 -21.38
CA LEU A 1223 33.15 -24.00 -22.70
C LEU A 1223 31.93 -23.88 -23.60
N PHE A 1224 31.74 -22.70 -24.20
CA PHE A 1224 30.56 -22.38 -25.01
C PHE A 1224 30.95 -21.94 -26.43
N PRO A 1225 30.53 -22.68 -27.46
CA PRO A 1225 30.65 -22.24 -28.85
C PRO A 1225 29.92 -20.93 -29.15
N ILE A 1226 30.52 -20.05 -29.97
CA ILE A 1226 29.85 -18.82 -30.42
C ILE A 1226 28.46 -19.10 -31.05
N PRO A 1227 28.26 -20.09 -31.95
CA PRO A 1227 26.92 -20.35 -32.49
C PRO A 1227 25.88 -20.73 -31.43
N ARG A 1228 26.25 -21.49 -30.40
CA ARG A 1228 25.33 -21.85 -29.30
C ARG A 1228 25.10 -20.68 -28.35
N LEU A 1229 26.10 -19.83 -28.16
CA LEU A 1229 26.02 -18.60 -27.39
C LEU A 1229 25.06 -17.59 -28.03
N ILE A 1230 25.26 -17.29 -29.31
CA ILE A 1230 24.44 -16.31 -30.03
C ILE A 1230 23.02 -16.83 -30.23
N SER A 1231 22.84 -18.13 -30.53
CA SER A 1231 21.49 -18.73 -30.64
C SER A 1231 20.75 -18.91 -29.30
N GLY A 1232 21.38 -18.63 -28.16
CA GLY A 1232 20.76 -18.78 -26.83
C GLY A 1232 20.73 -20.21 -26.28
N LYS A 1233 21.12 -21.22 -27.08
CA LYS A 1233 21.23 -22.62 -26.64
C LYS A 1233 22.21 -22.82 -25.47
N PHE A 1234 23.19 -21.92 -25.30
CA PHE A 1234 24.19 -22.03 -24.23
C PHE A 1234 23.58 -22.05 -22.81
N ALA A 1235 22.43 -21.41 -22.60
CA ALA A 1235 21.76 -21.42 -21.31
C ALA A 1235 21.12 -22.79 -21.01
N GLN A 1236 20.64 -23.49 -22.04
CA GLN A 1236 20.21 -24.89 -21.91
C GLN A 1236 21.39 -25.80 -21.56
N ASP A 1237 22.54 -25.58 -22.21
CA ASP A 1237 23.77 -26.34 -21.94
C ASP A 1237 24.25 -26.10 -20.49
N TYR A 1238 24.16 -24.87 -20.00
CA TYR A 1238 24.45 -24.50 -18.61
C TYR A 1238 23.53 -25.20 -17.60
N PHE A 1239 22.21 -25.19 -17.82
CA PHE A 1239 21.27 -25.86 -16.92
C PHE A 1239 21.35 -27.39 -16.97
N ALA A 1240 21.74 -27.95 -18.11
CA ALA A 1240 22.03 -29.38 -18.21
C ALA A 1240 23.20 -29.77 -17.29
N VAL A 1241 24.27 -28.96 -17.24
CA VAL A 1241 25.40 -29.18 -16.30
C VAL A 1241 24.95 -29.13 -14.85
N LEU A 1242 24.19 -28.10 -14.47
CA LEU A 1242 23.67 -27.97 -13.11
C LEU A 1242 22.83 -29.19 -12.70
N SER A 1243 21.97 -29.66 -13.60
CA SER A 1243 21.12 -30.83 -13.36
C SER A 1243 21.93 -32.11 -13.19
N ASP A 1244 23.03 -32.28 -13.93
CA ASP A 1244 23.88 -33.46 -13.80
C ASP A 1244 24.78 -33.42 -12.56
N MET A 1245 25.19 -32.22 -12.10
CA MET A 1245 25.85 -32.05 -10.80
C MET A 1245 24.93 -32.45 -9.65
N GLU A 1246 23.66 -32.01 -9.65
CA GLU A 1246 22.67 -32.38 -8.62
C GLU A 1246 22.37 -33.90 -8.59
N LYS A 1247 22.37 -34.58 -9.74
CA LYS A 1247 22.17 -36.04 -9.80
C LYS A 1247 23.36 -36.82 -9.23
N THR A 1248 24.57 -36.26 -9.32
CA THR A 1248 25.79 -36.89 -8.81
C THR A 1248 25.83 -36.77 -7.28
N GLU A 1249 25.51 -35.59 -6.73
CA GLU A 1249 25.40 -35.36 -5.27
C GLU A 1249 24.26 -36.14 -4.58
N ARG A 1250 23.20 -36.51 -5.30
CA ARG A 1250 22.13 -37.38 -4.75
C ARG A 1250 22.50 -38.87 -4.75
N LYS A 1251 23.54 -39.24 -5.49
CA LYS A 1251 24.04 -40.62 -5.59
C LYS A 1251 25.23 -40.87 -4.67
N GLU A 1252 25.98 -39.84 -4.35
CA GLU A 1252 26.95 -39.79 -3.24
C GLU A 1252 26.24 -39.55 -1.91
#